data_AF-A0AAJ5T4C0-F1
#
_entry.id   AF-A0AAJ5T4C0-F1
#
_cell.length_a   1.000
_cell.length_b   1.000
_cell.length_c   1.000
_cell.angle_alpha   90.00
_cell.angle_beta   90.00
_cell.angle_gamma   90.00
#
_symmetry.space_group_name_H-M   'P 1'
#
loop_
_entity.id
_entity.type
_entity.pdbx_description
1 polymer ?
#
loop_
_entity_poly.entity_id
_entity_poly.type
_entity_poly.pdbx_seq_one_letter_code
_entity_poly.pdbx_strand_id
1 'polypeptide(L)'
;MSPQEFENQVRSNLNNRTSVTPDLIRSVVRLTLQIQGDDAPQFESEDLFVEQISRSIEEKLDLSMPDAAVVKLPFKEWLPERRADTDLFYWNRYRDWLLQSGFAKEVAGTIGRDTDKIVGLLENPEKSGPWKRRGLVVGHVQSGKTANYNGVVCKSADYGYKVIILLAGVHNNLRSQTQQRVEEAFIGVDTDKKDRNLPLKDIKTGVGRISDVTRLPFSLTSREHDFRKDSAKAATFSLNAISEPVVFVIKKQATVLQNLHEWLLSLNDVKGGKIQGIPMLLIDDEADNASVNVAKGEGDPTKINGLIRKLLALFEQNSYVGYTATPFANIFIDPDSSHAMLEDDLFPKDFIVNLDAPDNYVSAARIFGENGDLAHLVEPVSDHVACFPEKHKIEHKVETLPSSLLEAVRRFVLGRAVRILRGRGQDHSSMLVNVSRFNSVQRQVTALLTNYLEEVLNAVKLHAALPDKTALRDPTMQALKETWDQYPPSQGETWENAKRVLANGAGAVVVRTINNSSPDRLDYRNYRENGLHVVAVGGLSLSRGFTLEGLTTSYFIRNSIMYDTLLQMGRWFGYRDGYLDLCSIYMTNEAVGWYSHISMAIDELRAEFRLMEQQGRKPEEFGLKVRTHPDSLIVTARNKMRTGRKVVHSVSLAGRLVETVFLKSAPSAIDGNFRKLRAFVEALEAEKAAQYNVASDLGYLWSQIKADDVCQFLQSFDNHDDASAITQSRPIIEFIKADPENLGEWDVCLYTLKKGEKEPVGPLHIVPQERACAVKGGCYQIGGAKMRVASRGSERAGLTQDQIDAVADEAGNANVPDAAYRSRRTRPLLMLHVLNLFRQGDENEASLAKLVCAWGISFPGSKKKGRGAEVEYMVNTVWWQEQYQEQIEDEDDEVADAVVN
;
A
#
# COMPACT_ATOMS: atom_id res chain seq x y z
N MET A 1 17.46 -31.52 -13.14
CA MET A 1 16.60 -30.74 -12.22
C MET A 1 16.51 -29.28 -12.68
N SER A 2 15.56 -28.47 -12.18
CA SER A 2 15.51 -27.03 -12.48
C SER A 2 16.55 -26.24 -11.67
N PRO A 3 17.03 -25.07 -12.15
CA PRO A 3 17.91 -24.18 -11.38
C PRO A 3 17.35 -23.79 -10.01
N GLN A 4 16.03 -23.60 -9.91
CA GLN A 4 15.33 -23.26 -8.67
C GLN A 4 15.39 -24.40 -7.64
N GLU A 5 15.16 -25.65 -8.08
CA GLU A 5 15.26 -26.84 -7.21
C GLU A 5 16.69 -27.04 -6.71
N PHE A 6 17.67 -26.80 -7.60
CA PHE A 6 19.09 -26.84 -7.25
C PHE A 6 19.44 -25.77 -6.21
N GLU A 7 19.01 -24.52 -6.41
CA GLU A 7 19.22 -23.43 -5.45
C GLU A 7 18.62 -23.76 -4.07
N ASN A 8 17.39 -24.27 -4.03
CA ASN A 8 16.72 -24.66 -2.79
C ASN A 8 17.49 -25.76 -2.04
N GLN A 9 18.10 -26.70 -2.75
CA GLN A 9 18.92 -27.75 -2.15
C GLN A 9 20.23 -27.20 -1.57
N VAL A 10 20.91 -26.31 -2.30
CA VAL A 10 22.10 -25.60 -1.80
C VAL A 10 21.76 -24.82 -0.52
N ARG A 11 20.63 -24.10 -0.51
CA ARG A 11 20.17 -23.35 0.67
C ARG A 11 19.85 -24.27 1.86
N SER A 12 19.25 -25.43 1.62
CA SER A 12 19.04 -26.45 2.65
C SER A 12 20.35 -26.90 3.29
N ASN A 13 21.39 -27.10 2.49
CA ASN A 13 22.73 -27.47 2.97
C ASN A 13 23.42 -26.34 3.77
N LEU A 14 23.07 -25.09 3.50
CA LEU A 14 23.57 -23.91 4.21
C LEU A 14 22.83 -23.65 5.54
N ASN A 15 21.56 -24.06 5.68
CA ASN A 15 20.71 -23.78 6.84
C ASN A 15 21.23 -24.31 8.19
N ASN A 16 22.10 -25.32 8.16
CA ASN A 16 22.71 -25.97 9.33
C ASN A 16 24.00 -25.28 9.81
N ARG A 17 24.45 -24.19 9.17
CA ARG A 17 25.69 -23.51 9.51
C ARG A 17 25.43 -22.20 10.28
N THR A 18 26.30 -21.88 11.22
CA THR A 18 26.22 -20.70 12.11
C THR A 18 26.74 -19.40 11.46
N SER A 19 27.56 -19.48 10.41
CA SER A 19 28.02 -18.33 9.62
C SER A 19 28.10 -18.69 8.14
N VAL A 20 27.49 -17.89 7.27
CA VAL A 20 27.48 -18.11 5.82
C VAL A 20 28.21 -16.96 5.14
N THR A 21 29.33 -17.25 4.47
CA THR A 21 30.12 -16.25 3.72
C THR A 21 29.96 -16.43 2.21
N PRO A 22 30.19 -15.38 1.38
CA PRO A 22 30.17 -15.47 -0.08
C PRO A 22 31.01 -16.62 -0.66
N ASP A 23 32.22 -16.83 -0.13
CA ASP A 23 33.11 -17.92 -0.56
C ASP A 23 32.56 -19.30 -0.18
N LEU A 24 31.92 -19.40 0.98
CA LEU A 24 31.29 -20.64 1.42
C LEU A 24 30.08 -20.98 0.53
N ILE A 25 29.25 -20.00 0.16
CA ILE A 25 28.11 -20.20 -0.74
C ILE A 25 28.60 -20.78 -2.08
N ARG A 26 29.57 -20.12 -2.73
CA ARG A 26 30.17 -20.58 -4.00
C ARG A 26 30.75 -22.00 -3.87
N SER A 27 31.38 -22.30 -2.74
CA SER A 27 31.92 -23.63 -2.46
C SER A 27 30.83 -24.69 -2.34
N VAL A 28 29.74 -24.40 -1.62
CA VAL A 28 28.60 -25.34 -1.49
C VAL A 28 27.87 -25.53 -2.81
N VAL A 29 27.70 -24.46 -3.61
CA VAL A 29 27.13 -24.54 -4.97
C VAL A 29 27.95 -25.49 -5.84
N ARG A 30 29.28 -25.30 -5.90
CA ARG A 30 30.19 -26.18 -6.66
C ARG A 30 30.16 -27.63 -6.15
N LEU A 31 30.18 -27.83 -4.84
CA LEU A 31 30.12 -29.16 -4.26
C LEU A 31 28.79 -29.86 -4.59
N THR A 32 27.69 -29.11 -4.57
CA THR A 32 26.35 -29.63 -4.89
C THR A 32 26.25 -29.96 -6.39
N LEU A 33 26.86 -29.17 -7.27
CA LEU A 33 26.98 -29.48 -8.70
C LEU A 33 27.72 -30.80 -8.91
N GLN A 34 28.86 -30.98 -8.25
CA GLN A 34 29.65 -32.22 -8.33
C GLN A 34 28.89 -33.45 -7.81
N ILE A 35 28.09 -33.29 -6.75
CA ILE A 35 27.29 -34.38 -6.18
C ILE A 35 26.13 -34.78 -7.11
N GLN A 36 25.50 -33.81 -7.80
CA GLN A 36 24.37 -34.07 -8.68
C GLN A 36 24.78 -34.64 -10.04
N GLY A 37 25.98 -34.32 -10.54
CA GLY A 37 26.48 -34.86 -11.80
C GLY A 37 25.50 -34.66 -12.95
N ASP A 38 25.05 -35.74 -13.58
CA ASP A 38 24.12 -35.72 -14.73
C ASP A 38 22.71 -35.23 -14.38
N ASP A 39 22.32 -35.22 -13.10
CA ASP A 39 21.01 -34.74 -12.64
C ASP A 39 20.96 -33.21 -12.40
N ALA A 40 22.12 -32.54 -12.47
CA ALA A 40 22.24 -31.09 -12.29
C ALA A 40 21.48 -30.29 -13.38
N PRO A 41 21.16 -29.01 -13.14
CA PRO A 41 20.59 -28.15 -14.17
C PRO A 41 21.54 -28.02 -15.37
N GLN A 42 21.00 -27.94 -16.58
CA GLN A 42 21.82 -27.64 -17.77
C GLN A 42 22.26 -26.17 -17.76
N PHE A 43 23.53 -25.92 -18.03
CA PHE A 43 24.12 -24.58 -18.11
C PHE A 43 25.16 -24.50 -19.25
N GLU A 44 25.29 -23.33 -19.87
CA GLU A 44 26.28 -23.09 -20.93
C GLU A 44 27.69 -22.83 -20.38
N SER A 45 27.79 -22.32 -19.15
CA SER A 45 29.04 -22.03 -18.46
C SER A 45 28.88 -22.29 -16.97
N GLU A 46 29.75 -23.15 -16.42
CA GLU A 46 29.73 -23.50 -14.99
C GLU A 46 29.99 -22.27 -14.12
N ASP A 47 30.98 -21.44 -14.45
CA ASP A 47 31.31 -20.25 -13.66
C ASP A 47 30.18 -19.21 -13.65
N LEU A 48 29.52 -18.98 -14.80
CA LEU A 48 28.36 -18.09 -14.85
C LEU A 48 27.19 -18.64 -14.03
N PHE A 49 26.94 -19.95 -14.11
CA PHE A 49 25.87 -20.59 -13.35
C PHE A 49 26.14 -20.55 -11.83
N VAL A 50 27.37 -20.86 -11.42
CA VAL A 50 27.79 -20.79 -10.01
C VAL A 50 27.62 -19.38 -9.46
N GLU A 51 28.06 -18.37 -10.22
CA GLU A 51 27.96 -16.98 -9.78
C GLU A 51 26.50 -16.49 -9.73
N GLN A 52 25.66 -16.89 -10.70
CA GLN A 52 24.23 -16.59 -10.71
C GLN A 52 23.51 -17.17 -9.47
N ILE A 53 23.72 -18.46 -9.20
CA ILE A 53 23.11 -19.13 -8.04
C ILE A 53 23.65 -18.54 -6.72
N SER A 54 24.95 -18.25 -6.65
CA SER A 54 25.57 -17.71 -5.44
C SER A 54 25.06 -16.30 -5.13
N ARG A 55 24.98 -15.40 -6.10
CA ARG A 55 24.40 -14.05 -5.91
C ARG A 55 22.92 -14.12 -5.50
N SER A 56 22.14 -15.01 -6.11
CA SER A 56 20.73 -15.24 -5.72
C SER A 56 20.60 -15.65 -4.25
N ILE A 57 21.53 -16.48 -3.74
CA ILE A 57 21.54 -16.92 -2.34
C ILE A 57 22.03 -15.82 -1.40
N GLU A 58 23.08 -15.09 -1.79
CA GLU A 58 23.63 -13.94 -1.03
C GLU A 58 22.55 -12.87 -0.81
N GLU A 59 21.86 -12.45 -1.88
CA GLU A 59 20.76 -11.49 -1.82
C GLU A 59 19.65 -11.92 -0.84
N LYS A 60 19.40 -13.21 -0.71
CA LYS A 60 18.38 -13.75 0.20
C LYS A 60 18.86 -13.89 1.65
N LEU A 61 20.17 -13.92 1.89
CA LEU A 61 20.74 -14.06 3.23
C LEU A 61 20.93 -12.71 3.94
N ASP A 62 21.14 -11.62 3.19
CA ASP A 62 21.29 -10.26 3.72
C ASP A 62 19.95 -9.57 4.08
N LEU A 63 18.82 -10.27 3.94
CA LEU A 63 17.50 -9.71 4.24
C LEU A 63 17.24 -9.64 5.75
N SER A 64 17.02 -8.43 6.26
CA SER A 64 16.56 -8.19 7.62
C SER A 64 15.08 -7.78 7.64
N MET A 65 14.39 -8.06 8.75
CA MET A 65 13.00 -7.68 8.97
C MET A 65 12.79 -7.34 10.45
N PRO A 66 12.36 -6.12 10.79
CA PRO A 66 12.04 -5.74 12.15
C PRO A 66 10.86 -6.53 12.73
N ASP A 67 10.86 -6.66 14.05
CA ASP A 67 9.79 -7.28 14.84
C ASP A 67 8.50 -6.41 14.85
N ALA A 68 7.31 -7.01 14.82
CA ALA A 68 6.06 -6.25 14.84
C ALA A 68 5.82 -5.47 16.14
N ALA A 69 5.25 -4.27 16.00
CA ALA A 69 4.82 -3.38 17.08
C ALA A 69 3.38 -3.68 17.52
N VAL A 70 3.09 -3.57 18.83
CA VAL A 70 1.81 -3.96 19.43
C VAL A 70 1.21 -2.88 20.34
N VAL A 71 -0.04 -2.51 20.07
CA VAL A 71 -0.89 -1.71 20.97
C VAL A 71 -1.97 -2.63 21.53
N LYS A 72 -2.05 -2.83 22.85
CA LYS A 72 -2.95 -3.83 23.47
C LYS A 72 -3.59 -3.36 24.77
N LEU A 73 -4.76 -3.90 25.10
CA LEU A 73 -5.29 -3.85 26.45
C LEU A 73 -4.49 -4.78 27.39
N PRO A 74 -4.37 -4.45 28.69
CA PRO A 74 -3.82 -5.38 29.67
C PRO A 74 -4.61 -6.69 29.65
N PHE A 75 -3.90 -7.80 29.49
CA PHE A 75 -4.49 -9.14 29.51
C PHE A 75 -3.51 -10.13 30.13
N LYS A 76 -4.03 -11.24 30.64
CA LYS A 76 -3.18 -12.31 31.18
C LYS A 76 -2.53 -13.06 30.02
N GLU A 77 -1.21 -12.94 29.90
CA GLU A 77 -0.45 -13.73 28.94
C GLU A 77 -0.61 -15.23 29.23
N TRP A 78 -0.86 -16.01 28.18
CA TRP A 78 -1.18 -17.44 28.29
C TRP A 78 -0.29 -18.32 27.40
N LEU A 79 0.22 -17.75 26.30
CA LEU A 79 1.00 -18.48 25.31
C LEU A 79 2.32 -19.05 25.85
N PRO A 80 3.12 -18.33 26.68
CA PRO A 80 4.38 -18.87 27.20
C PRO A 80 4.19 -20.14 28.03
N GLU A 81 3.15 -20.19 28.87
CA GLU A 81 2.83 -21.36 29.69
C GLU A 81 2.44 -22.57 28.82
N ARG A 82 1.72 -22.34 27.72
CA ARG A 82 1.26 -23.41 26.81
C ARG A 82 2.34 -23.96 25.88
N ARG A 83 3.36 -23.17 25.58
CA ARG A 83 4.37 -23.50 24.56
C ARG A 83 5.16 -24.76 24.88
N ALA A 84 5.41 -25.04 26.16
CA ALA A 84 6.18 -26.22 26.58
C ALA A 84 5.42 -27.53 26.30
N ASP A 85 4.09 -27.51 26.38
CA ASP A 85 3.25 -28.70 26.37
C ASP A 85 2.48 -28.90 25.05
N THR A 86 2.66 -28.01 24.06
CA THR A 86 1.92 -28.06 22.78
C THR A 86 2.80 -28.56 21.64
N ASP A 87 2.34 -29.58 20.92
CA ASP A 87 2.94 -29.99 19.63
C ASP A 87 2.53 -29.00 18.52
N LEU A 88 3.49 -28.22 18.04
CA LEU A 88 3.32 -27.24 16.97
C LEU A 88 3.34 -27.92 15.58
N PHE A 89 2.49 -28.93 15.40
CA PHE A 89 2.45 -29.78 14.21
C PHE A 89 2.23 -28.97 12.93
N TYR A 90 1.20 -28.13 12.89
CA TYR A 90 0.87 -27.35 11.69
C TYR A 90 1.89 -26.26 11.43
N TRP A 91 2.28 -25.53 12.48
CA TRP A 91 3.25 -24.45 12.34
C TRP A 91 4.62 -24.94 11.83
N ASN A 92 5.14 -26.05 12.37
CA ASN A 92 6.44 -26.57 11.95
C ASN A 92 6.45 -26.94 10.46
N ARG A 93 5.39 -27.61 9.99
CA ARG A 93 5.23 -27.93 8.56
C ARG A 93 5.16 -26.67 7.71
N TYR A 94 4.42 -25.66 8.17
CA TYR A 94 4.28 -24.42 7.44
C TYR A 94 5.59 -23.62 7.38
N ARG A 95 6.34 -23.54 8.48
CA ARG A 95 7.68 -22.94 8.53
C ARG A 95 8.61 -23.60 7.52
N ASP A 96 8.63 -24.93 7.46
CA ASP A 96 9.48 -25.67 6.53
C ASP A 96 9.05 -25.41 5.07
N TRP A 97 7.74 -25.26 4.82
CA TRP A 97 7.22 -24.84 3.51
C TRP A 97 7.64 -23.42 3.13
N LEU A 98 7.62 -22.46 4.06
CA LEU A 98 8.10 -21.10 3.80
C LEU A 98 9.56 -21.10 3.34
N LEU A 99 10.42 -21.87 4.02
CA LEU A 99 11.83 -22.00 3.67
C LEU A 99 12.02 -22.62 2.27
N GLN A 100 11.27 -23.67 1.94
CA GLN A 100 11.30 -24.29 0.60
C GLN A 100 10.70 -23.40 -0.50
N SER A 101 9.74 -22.55 -0.14
CA SER A 101 9.09 -21.58 -1.03
C SER A 101 9.95 -20.34 -1.30
N GLY A 102 11.18 -20.31 -0.79
CA GLY A 102 12.16 -19.28 -1.09
C GLY A 102 12.35 -18.23 -0.01
N PHE A 103 11.57 -18.23 1.09
CA PHE A 103 11.73 -17.25 2.17
C PHE A 103 13.11 -17.38 2.83
N ALA A 104 13.71 -16.25 3.20
CA ALA A 104 14.92 -16.23 4.01
C ALA A 104 14.65 -16.80 5.41
N LYS A 105 15.68 -17.39 6.03
CA LYS A 105 15.56 -17.99 7.38
C LYS A 105 15.14 -16.95 8.41
N GLU A 106 15.71 -15.74 8.34
CA GLU A 106 15.35 -14.65 9.25
C GLU A 106 13.91 -14.20 9.05
N VAL A 107 13.48 -13.99 7.80
CA VAL A 107 12.08 -13.61 7.47
C VAL A 107 11.09 -14.67 7.99
N ALA A 108 11.36 -15.97 7.78
CA ALA A 108 10.52 -17.04 8.31
C ALA A 108 10.53 -17.05 9.86
N GLY A 109 11.67 -16.73 10.48
CA GLY A 109 11.82 -16.53 11.92
C GLY A 109 10.96 -15.38 12.45
N THR A 110 10.98 -14.22 11.80
CA THR A 110 10.16 -13.05 12.13
C THR A 110 8.67 -13.35 11.98
N ILE A 111 8.25 -14.01 10.90
CA ILE A 111 6.86 -14.49 10.75
C ILE A 111 6.49 -15.38 11.94
N GLY A 112 7.40 -16.25 12.39
CA GLY A 112 7.22 -17.05 13.60
C GLY A 112 7.00 -16.20 14.86
N ARG A 113 7.87 -15.23 15.13
CA ARG A 113 7.75 -14.35 16.30
C ARG A 113 6.48 -13.49 16.26
N ASP A 114 6.15 -12.92 15.10
CA ASP A 114 4.97 -12.07 14.93
C ASP A 114 3.67 -12.86 15.06
N THR A 115 3.62 -14.08 14.53
CA THR A 115 2.45 -14.96 14.70
C THR A 115 2.31 -15.44 16.13
N ASP A 116 3.40 -15.62 16.89
CA ASP A 116 3.33 -15.85 18.33
C ASP A 116 2.73 -14.65 19.06
N LYS A 117 3.15 -13.42 18.72
CA LYS A 117 2.58 -12.20 19.30
C LYS A 117 1.08 -12.14 19.04
N ILE A 118 0.64 -12.35 17.79
CA ILE A 118 -0.78 -12.29 17.42
C ILE A 118 -1.59 -13.37 18.12
N VAL A 119 -1.14 -14.64 18.07
CA VAL A 119 -1.83 -15.75 18.74
C VAL A 119 -1.89 -15.54 20.25
N GLY A 120 -0.80 -15.05 20.85
CA GLY A 120 -0.78 -14.72 22.27
C GLY A 120 -1.75 -13.61 22.66
N LEU A 121 -2.10 -12.71 21.73
CA LEU A 121 -3.13 -11.67 21.93
C LEU A 121 -4.56 -12.18 21.74
N LEU A 122 -4.75 -13.35 21.13
CA LEU A 122 -6.03 -14.06 21.16
C LEU A 122 -6.31 -14.56 22.59
N GLU A 123 -7.46 -15.18 22.81
CA GLU A 123 -7.77 -15.80 24.10
C GLU A 123 -7.30 -17.25 24.12
N ASN A 124 -6.97 -17.77 25.31
CA ASN A 124 -6.65 -19.19 25.45
C ASN A 124 -7.90 -20.04 25.10
N PRO A 125 -7.85 -20.91 24.07
CA PRO A 125 -9.01 -21.72 23.66
C PRO A 125 -9.48 -22.70 24.73
N GLU A 126 -8.62 -23.06 25.70
CA GLU A 126 -9.00 -23.92 26.84
C GLU A 126 -9.65 -23.15 28.00
N LYS A 127 -9.72 -21.81 27.93
CA LYS A 127 -10.38 -21.00 28.96
C LYS A 127 -11.87 -21.32 28.98
N SER A 128 -12.36 -21.74 30.15
CA SER A 128 -13.78 -22.02 30.39
C SER A 128 -14.64 -20.75 30.32
N GLY A 129 -15.88 -20.90 29.87
CA GLY A 129 -16.87 -19.83 29.81
C GLY A 129 -16.78 -18.97 28.54
N PRO A 130 -17.69 -17.99 28.40
CA PRO A 130 -17.76 -17.16 27.21
C PRO A 130 -16.63 -16.13 27.18
N TRP A 131 -16.07 -15.89 26.00
CA TRP A 131 -15.07 -14.87 25.77
C TRP A 131 -15.08 -14.39 24.32
N LYS A 132 -14.71 -13.14 24.12
CA LYS A 132 -14.64 -12.49 22.82
C LYS A 132 -13.37 -11.66 22.76
N ARG A 133 -12.64 -11.76 21.66
CA ARG A 133 -11.45 -10.96 21.39
C ARG A 133 -11.51 -10.38 20.00
N ARG A 134 -11.10 -9.12 19.83
CA ARG A 134 -11.06 -8.43 18.54
C ARG A 134 -9.78 -7.65 18.36
N GLY A 135 -9.05 -7.96 17.30
CA GLY A 135 -7.86 -7.21 16.95
C GLY A 135 -7.75 -6.89 15.47
N LEU A 136 -6.79 -6.02 15.17
CA LEU A 136 -6.43 -5.62 13.82
C LEU A 136 -4.94 -5.87 13.60
N VAL A 137 -4.60 -6.45 12.46
CA VAL A 137 -3.22 -6.60 11.99
C VAL A 137 -3.05 -5.74 10.76
N VAL A 138 -2.17 -4.75 10.87
CA VAL A 138 -1.86 -3.78 9.82
C VAL A 138 -0.51 -4.16 9.21
N GLY A 139 -0.42 -4.29 7.88
CA GLY A 139 0.83 -4.59 7.18
C GLY A 139 0.94 -3.83 5.87
N HIS A 140 2.07 -3.90 5.15
CA HIS A 140 2.17 -3.22 3.86
C HIS A 140 1.41 -3.99 2.74
N VAL A 141 1.12 -3.32 1.62
CA VAL A 141 0.43 -3.94 0.47
C VAL A 141 1.33 -5.02 -0.15
N GLN A 142 0.89 -6.27 -0.24
CA GLN A 142 1.73 -7.40 -0.71
C GLN A 142 2.99 -7.68 0.16
N SER A 143 2.99 -7.31 1.44
CA SER A 143 4.16 -7.48 2.32
C SER A 143 4.33 -8.88 2.92
N GLY A 144 3.43 -9.81 2.63
CA GLY A 144 3.41 -11.13 3.28
C GLY A 144 2.33 -11.29 4.36
N LYS A 145 1.33 -10.41 4.44
CA LYS A 145 0.15 -10.57 5.34
C LYS A 145 -0.50 -11.95 5.23
N THR A 146 -0.60 -12.50 4.02
CA THR A 146 -1.09 -13.86 3.81
C THR A 146 -0.22 -14.92 4.46
N ALA A 147 1.10 -14.77 4.39
CA ALA A 147 1.99 -15.70 5.07
C ALA A 147 1.82 -15.62 6.59
N ASN A 148 1.68 -14.39 7.11
CA ASN A 148 1.43 -14.15 8.53
C ASN A 148 0.10 -14.77 9.01
N TYR A 149 -1.04 -14.46 8.38
CA TYR A 149 -2.32 -15.01 8.84
C TYR A 149 -2.40 -16.53 8.69
N ASN A 150 -1.75 -17.13 7.68
CA ASN A 150 -1.65 -18.59 7.57
C ASN A 150 -0.83 -19.18 8.72
N GLY A 151 0.21 -18.49 9.18
CA GLY A 151 0.93 -18.87 10.40
C GLY A 151 0.06 -18.76 11.65
N VAL A 152 -0.78 -17.72 11.75
CA VAL A 152 -1.79 -17.59 12.83
C VAL A 152 -2.79 -18.74 12.78
N VAL A 153 -3.29 -19.11 11.59
CA VAL A 153 -4.19 -20.27 11.39
C VAL A 153 -3.54 -21.55 11.90
N CYS A 154 -2.30 -21.84 11.45
CA CYS A 154 -1.58 -23.05 11.85
C CYS A 154 -1.39 -23.13 13.37
N LYS A 155 -0.90 -22.05 13.99
CA LYS A 155 -0.67 -22.00 15.43
C LYS A 155 -1.97 -22.06 16.23
N SER A 156 -3.02 -21.35 15.78
CA SER A 156 -4.32 -21.38 16.47
C SER A 156 -4.92 -22.79 16.46
N ALA A 157 -4.77 -23.52 15.36
CA ALA A 157 -5.14 -24.93 15.28
C ALA A 157 -4.30 -25.80 16.24
N ASP A 158 -2.98 -25.60 16.29
CA ASP A 158 -2.10 -26.32 17.23
C ASP A 158 -2.51 -26.06 18.70
N TYR A 159 -2.97 -24.84 19.03
CA TYR A 159 -3.41 -24.49 20.39
C TYR A 159 -4.84 -24.87 20.74
N GLY A 160 -5.66 -25.34 19.78
CA GLY A 160 -6.99 -25.90 20.05
C GLY A 160 -8.19 -25.10 19.53
N TYR A 161 -7.99 -24.13 18.64
CA TYR A 161 -9.11 -23.53 17.88
C TYR A 161 -9.69 -24.56 16.90
N LYS A 162 -11.00 -24.80 17.00
CA LYS A 162 -11.68 -25.90 16.27
C LYS A 162 -12.36 -25.44 14.97
N VAL A 163 -12.80 -24.19 14.91
CA VAL A 163 -13.46 -23.61 13.73
C VAL A 163 -12.66 -22.41 13.27
N ILE A 164 -12.26 -22.40 12.01
CA ILE A 164 -11.47 -21.33 11.40
C ILE A 164 -12.23 -20.83 10.17
N ILE A 165 -12.63 -19.56 10.19
CA ILE A 165 -13.33 -18.90 9.09
C ILE A 165 -12.41 -17.81 8.54
N LEU A 166 -12.00 -17.94 7.27
CA LEU A 166 -11.29 -16.89 6.54
C LEU A 166 -12.25 -16.20 5.57
N LEU A 167 -12.52 -14.92 5.83
CA LEU A 167 -13.19 -14.03 4.89
C LEU A 167 -12.14 -13.51 3.90
N ALA A 168 -12.24 -13.94 2.64
CA ALA A 168 -11.52 -13.33 1.52
C ALA A 168 -12.29 -12.10 1.03
N GLY A 169 -11.81 -11.40 -0.01
CA GLY A 169 -12.55 -10.26 -0.56
C GLY A 169 -13.85 -10.64 -1.30
N VAL A 170 -14.45 -9.67 -1.98
CA VAL A 170 -15.78 -9.80 -2.62
C VAL A 170 -15.79 -10.69 -3.86
N HIS A 171 -14.65 -10.87 -4.51
CA HIS A 171 -14.54 -11.58 -5.79
C HIS A 171 -14.11 -13.05 -5.64
N ASN A 172 -14.68 -13.92 -6.47
CA ASN A 172 -14.35 -15.35 -6.51
C ASN A 172 -12.88 -15.64 -6.82
N ASN A 173 -12.21 -14.80 -7.63
CA ASN A 173 -10.79 -14.98 -7.97
C ASN A 173 -9.92 -14.87 -6.72
N LEU A 174 -10.15 -13.82 -5.92
CA LEU A 174 -9.41 -13.59 -4.68
C LEU A 174 -9.68 -14.72 -3.68
N ARG A 175 -10.94 -15.12 -3.51
CA ARG A 175 -11.32 -16.26 -2.66
C ARG A 175 -10.65 -17.57 -3.09
N SER A 176 -10.63 -17.86 -4.40
CA SER A 176 -9.98 -19.06 -4.95
C SER A 176 -8.47 -19.05 -4.71
N GLN A 177 -7.82 -17.88 -4.86
CA GLN A 177 -6.40 -17.71 -4.54
C GLN A 177 -6.13 -17.89 -3.05
N THR A 178 -6.96 -17.30 -2.18
CA THR A 178 -6.85 -17.49 -0.73
C THR A 178 -7.03 -18.96 -0.35
N GLN A 179 -7.99 -19.66 -0.94
CA GLN A 179 -8.19 -21.10 -0.73
C GLN A 179 -6.94 -21.89 -1.09
N GLN A 180 -6.35 -21.65 -2.27
CA GLN A 180 -5.11 -22.32 -2.66
C GLN A 180 -3.97 -22.07 -1.66
N ARG A 181 -3.80 -20.82 -1.19
CA ARG A 181 -2.75 -20.48 -0.22
C ARG A 181 -2.98 -21.17 1.13
N VAL A 182 -4.22 -21.30 1.58
CA VAL A 182 -4.57 -22.05 2.81
C VAL A 182 -4.33 -23.55 2.62
N GLU A 183 -4.61 -24.10 1.44
CA GLU A 183 -4.31 -25.49 1.13
C GLU A 183 -2.80 -25.78 1.15
N GLU A 184 -2.01 -24.90 0.54
CA GLU A 184 -0.56 -25.03 0.51
C GLU A 184 0.06 -24.82 1.90
N ALA A 185 -0.48 -23.91 2.71
CA ALA A 185 0.07 -23.56 4.01
C ALA A 185 -0.36 -24.50 5.15
N PHE A 186 -1.61 -24.97 5.14
CA PHE A 186 -2.24 -25.59 6.30
C PHE A 186 -2.84 -26.97 6.00
N ILE A 187 -3.72 -27.07 5.01
CA ILE A 187 -4.49 -28.30 4.75
C ILE A 187 -3.59 -29.41 4.16
N GLY A 188 -2.69 -29.05 3.25
CA GLY A 188 -1.75 -29.95 2.59
C GLY A 188 -2.30 -30.74 1.40
N VAL A 189 -3.57 -30.52 1.00
CA VAL A 189 -4.18 -31.19 -0.16
C VAL A 189 -5.00 -30.21 -1.00
N ASP A 190 -5.04 -30.47 -2.30
CA ASP A 190 -5.90 -29.81 -3.28
C ASP A 190 -7.34 -30.32 -3.11
N THR A 191 -8.22 -29.45 -2.63
CA THR A 191 -9.60 -29.82 -2.27
C THR A 191 -10.45 -30.19 -3.49
N ASP A 192 -10.27 -29.54 -4.64
CA ASP A 192 -11.02 -29.86 -5.85
C ASP A 192 -10.65 -31.27 -6.35
N LYS A 193 -9.37 -31.64 -6.27
CA LYS A 193 -8.91 -32.99 -6.62
C LYS A 193 -9.36 -34.05 -5.61
N LYS A 194 -9.43 -33.68 -4.34
CA LYS A 194 -9.97 -34.55 -3.27
C LYS A 194 -11.43 -34.86 -3.51
N ASP A 195 -12.23 -33.86 -3.88
CA ASP A 195 -13.67 -34.03 -4.20
C ASP A 195 -13.89 -34.95 -5.42
N ARG A 196 -12.89 -35.05 -6.31
CA ARG A 196 -12.86 -36.00 -7.44
C ARG A 196 -12.34 -37.39 -7.07
N ASN A 197 -12.11 -37.68 -5.78
CA ASN A 197 -11.60 -38.95 -5.25
C ASN A 197 -10.27 -39.42 -5.89
N LEU A 198 -9.38 -38.49 -6.24
CA LEU A 198 -8.06 -38.84 -6.76
C LEU A 198 -7.14 -39.42 -5.67
N PRO A 199 -6.15 -40.27 -6.02
CA PRO A 199 -5.21 -40.85 -5.05
C PRO A 199 -4.47 -39.79 -4.24
N LEU A 200 -4.17 -40.09 -2.96
CA LEU A 200 -3.53 -39.13 -2.04
C LEU A 200 -2.24 -38.50 -2.60
N LYS A 201 -1.44 -39.28 -3.35
CA LYS A 201 -0.22 -38.80 -4.00
C LYS A 201 -0.47 -37.67 -5.02
N ASP A 202 -1.62 -37.67 -5.69
CA ASP A 202 -1.93 -36.77 -6.81
C ASP A 202 -2.65 -35.48 -6.34
N ILE A 203 -3.07 -35.48 -5.07
CA ILE A 203 -3.76 -34.35 -4.42
C ILE A 203 -2.86 -33.56 -3.46
N LYS A 204 -1.66 -34.06 -3.09
CA LYS A 204 -0.73 -33.36 -2.19
C LYS A 204 -0.28 -31.99 -2.75
N THR A 205 -0.40 -30.95 -1.92
CA THR A 205 0.06 -29.58 -2.24
C THR A 205 0.71 -28.92 -1.02
N GLY A 206 1.61 -27.96 -1.24
CA GLY A 206 2.38 -27.25 -0.21
C GLY A 206 2.90 -28.16 0.90
N VAL A 207 2.49 -27.90 2.16
CA VAL A 207 2.90 -28.68 3.35
C VAL A 207 2.63 -30.19 3.26
N GLY A 208 1.73 -30.65 2.39
CA GLY A 208 1.51 -32.09 2.15
C GLY A 208 2.60 -32.77 1.31
N ARG A 209 3.47 -31.99 0.67
CA ARG A 209 4.63 -32.48 -0.10
C ARG A 209 5.89 -32.65 0.75
N ILE A 210 5.93 -32.02 1.93
CA ILE A 210 7.09 -32.01 2.83
C ILE A 210 7.08 -33.22 3.75
N SER A 211 5.93 -33.47 4.37
CA SER A 211 5.75 -34.53 5.34
C SER A 211 4.52 -35.35 5.01
N ASP A 212 4.43 -36.56 5.57
CA ASP A 212 3.22 -37.34 5.46
C ASP A 212 2.02 -36.62 6.09
N VAL A 213 0.88 -36.78 5.42
CA VAL A 213 -0.37 -36.10 5.75
C VAL A 213 -1.09 -36.95 6.79
N THR A 214 -0.63 -36.87 8.04
CA THR A 214 -1.14 -37.66 9.18
C THR A 214 -2.36 -37.01 9.86
N ARG A 215 -2.44 -35.67 9.82
CA ARG A 215 -3.55 -34.87 10.35
C ARG A 215 -4.09 -33.95 9.25
N LEU A 216 -5.39 -34.06 8.97
CA LEU A 216 -6.07 -33.39 7.87
C LEU A 216 -7.20 -32.50 8.38
N PRO A 217 -7.04 -31.16 8.31
CA PRO A 217 -8.14 -30.24 8.52
C PRO A 217 -9.30 -30.50 7.55
N PHE A 218 -10.52 -30.29 8.01
CA PHE A 218 -11.73 -30.45 7.21
C PHE A 218 -12.09 -29.14 6.51
N SER A 219 -11.84 -29.06 5.20
CA SER A 219 -12.29 -27.92 4.37
C SER A 219 -13.71 -28.17 3.87
N LEU A 220 -14.62 -27.21 4.09
CA LEU A 220 -15.99 -27.23 3.52
C LEU A 220 -16.15 -26.27 2.34
N THR A 221 -15.04 -25.71 1.88
CA THR A 221 -14.92 -24.93 0.65
C THR A 221 -13.80 -25.51 -0.22
N SER A 222 -13.89 -25.29 -1.53
CA SER A 222 -12.87 -25.73 -2.51
C SER A 222 -12.39 -24.54 -3.34
N ARG A 223 -11.48 -24.70 -4.32
CA ARG A 223 -11.08 -23.55 -5.16
C ARG A 223 -12.13 -23.22 -6.21
N GLU A 224 -12.90 -24.22 -6.66
CA GLU A 224 -14.03 -24.08 -7.59
C GLU A 224 -15.34 -23.67 -6.89
N HIS A 225 -15.54 -24.08 -5.64
CA HIS A 225 -16.82 -23.91 -4.94
C HIS A 225 -16.68 -23.17 -3.61
N ASP A 226 -17.48 -22.11 -3.47
CA ASP A 226 -17.73 -21.45 -2.20
C ASP A 226 -18.73 -22.27 -1.35
N PHE A 227 -19.02 -21.82 -0.13
CA PHE A 227 -19.94 -22.51 0.77
C PHE A 227 -21.35 -22.65 0.19
N ARG A 228 -21.84 -23.89 0.08
CA ARG A 228 -23.19 -24.25 -0.37
C ARG A 228 -23.86 -25.18 0.63
N LYS A 229 -25.15 -24.95 0.89
CA LYS A 229 -25.94 -25.78 1.82
C LYS A 229 -25.99 -27.26 1.44
N ASP A 230 -25.99 -27.57 0.14
CA ASP A 230 -26.09 -28.96 -0.33
C ASP A 230 -24.80 -29.75 -0.12
N SER A 231 -23.63 -29.10 -0.24
CA SER A 231 -22.33 -29.70 0.13
C SER A 231 -22.26 -30.04 1.62
N ALA A 232 -22.96 -29.25 2.45
CA ALA A 232 -22.96 -29.39 3.89
C ALA A 232 -23.91 -30.50 4.40
N LYS A 233 -24.92 -30.91 3.62
CA LYS A 233 -25.77 -32.07 3.92
C LYS A 233 -25.03 -33.41 3.83
N ALA A 234 -23.93 -33.46 3.08
CA ALA A 234 -23.06 -34.63 2.99
C ALA A 234 -22.09 -34.76 4.18
N ALA A 235 -21.90 -33.67 4.94
CA ALA A 235 -21.00 -33.59 6.08
C ALA A 235 -21.78 -33.84 7.40
N THR A 236 -22.14 -35.09 7.65
CA THR A 236 -22.89 -35.49 8.86
C THR A 236 -21.97 -35.64 10.07
N PHE A 237 -21.39 -34.56 10.57
CA PHE A 237 -20.57 -34.59 11.77
C PHE A 237 -21.01 -33.57 12.82
N SER A 238 -20.92 -33.95 14.10
CA SER A 238 -21.05 -33.01 15.21
C SER A 238 -19.75 -32.25 15.37
N LEU A 239 -19.79 -30.91 15.45
CA LEU A 239 -18.60 -30.07 15.67
C LEU A 239 -17.83 -30.45 16.95
N ASN A 240 -18.51 -31.03 17.95
CA ASN A 240 -17.90 -31.51 19.19
C ASN A 240 -17.11 -32.82 19.03
N ALA A 241 -17.38 -33.60 17.99
CA ALA A 241 -16.78 -34.92 17.76
C ALA A 241 -15.52 -34.88 16.88
N ILE A 242 -15.16 -33.71 16.36
CA ILE A 242 -14.02 -33.56 15.43
C ILE A 242 -12.75 -33.28 16.23
N SER A 243 -11.72 -34.07 16.00
CA SER A 243 -10.38 -33.88 16.57
C SER A 243 -9.53 -32.88 15.79
N GLU A 244 -9.82 -32.69 14.50
CA GLU A 244 -9.12 -31.78 13.60
C GLU A 244 -9.96 -30.54 13.28
N PRO A 245 -9.33 -29.39 13.00
CA PRO A 245 -10.05 -28.14 12.78
C PRO A 245 -10.86 -28.16 11.47
N VAL A 246 -11.99 -27.45 11.49
CA VAL A 246 -12.83 -27.18 10.32
C VAL A 246 -12.49 -25.80 9.76
N VAL A 247 -12.29 -25.73 8.45
CA VAL A 247 -11.85 -24.51 7.74
C VAL A 247 -12.87 -24.10 6.69
N PHE A 248 -13.16 -22.79 6.65
CA PHE A 248 -13.98 -22.14 5.62
C PHE A 248 -13.18 -21.00 4.98
N VAL A 249 -13.07 -20.98 3.66
CA VAL A 249 -12.55 -19.84 2.92
C VAL A 249 -13.66 -19.28 2.02
N ILE A 250 -14.28 -18.19 2.49
CA ILE A 250 -15.53 -17.66 1.94
C ILE A 250 -15.37 -16.24 1.44
N LYS A 251 -16.12 -15.87 0.40
CA LYS A 251 -16.15 -14.48 -0.09
C LYS A 251 -17.02 -13.58 0.81
N LYS A 252 -16.72 -12.28 0.85
CA LYS A 252 -17.57 -11.25 1.50
C LYS A 252 -18.83 -10.98 0.67
N GLN A 253 -19.77 -11.92 0.69
CA GLN A 253 -21.02 -11.79 -0.05
C GLN A 253 -22.19 -12.28 0.80
N ALA A 254 -23.30 -11.54 0.73
CA ALA A 254 -24.39 -11.67 1.69
C ALA A 254 -25.06 -13.05 1.67
N THR A 255 -25.32 -13.63 0.51
CA THR A 255 -25.92 -14.95 0.37
C THR A 255 -25.01 -16.06 0.90
N VAL A 256 -23.70 -16.00 0.63
CA VAL A 256 -22.72 -16.98 1.13
C VAL A 256 -22.64 -16.93 2.65
N LEU A 257 -22.50 -15.73 3.22
CA LEU A 257 -22.46 -15.51 4.67
C LEU A 257 -23.76 -15.95 5.34
N GLN A 258 -24.91 -15.64 4.75
CA GLN A 258 -26.22 -16.08 5.25
C GLN A 258 -26.34 -17.61 5.23
N ASN A 259 -25.90 -18.26 4.14
CA ASN A 259 -25.92 -19.72 4.04
C ASN A 259 -25.06 -20.38 5.11
N LEU A 260 -23.84 -19.87 5.35
CA LEU A 260 -22.94 -20.37 6.39
C LEU A 260 -23.55 -20.18 7.78
N HIS A 261 -24.10 -18.99 8.05
CA HIS A 261 -24.75 -18.69 9.32
C HIS A 261 -25.93 -19.63 9.60
N GLU A 262 -26.84 -19.80 8.63
CA GLU A 262 -28.00 -20.69 8.79
C GLU A 262 -27.59 -22.15 8.98
N TRP A 263 -26.55 -22.62 8.28
CA TRP A 263 -26.06 -23.98 8.44
C TRP A 263 -25.43 -24.18 9.83
N LEU A 264 -24.54 -23.29 10.28
CA LEU A 264 -23.97 -23.37 11.63
C LEU A 264 -25.05 -23.29 12.71
N LEU A 265 -26.08 -22.47 12.51
CA LEU A 265 -27.24 -22.39 13.40
C LEU A 265 -28.01 -23.72 13.43
N SER A 266 -28.16 -24.40 12.29
CA SER A 266 -28.82 -25.71 12.22
C SER A 266 -28.06 -26.85 12.90
N LEU A 267 -26.74 -26.72 13.06
CA LEU A 267 -25.91 -27.67 13.81
C LEU A 267 -26.02 -27.48 15.33
N ASN A 268 -26.70 -26.44 15.78
CA ASN A 268 -26.84 -26.13 17.19
C ASN A 268 -28.08 -26.79 17.78
N ASP A 269 -27.89 -27.90 18.48
CA ASP A 269 -28.96 -28.67 19.14
C ASP A 269 -29.29 -28.13 20.57
N VAL A 270 -28.65 -27.04 20.99
CA VAL A 270 -28.68 -26.56 22.38
C VAL A 270 -29.75 -25.48 22.60
N LYS A 271 -30.53 -25.63 23.69
CA LYS A 271 -31.45 -24.60 24.22
C LYS A 271 -30.69 -23.33 24.60
N GLY A 272 -30.53 -22.40 23.67
CA GLY A 272 -29.80 -21.13 23.89
C GLY A 272 -29.34 -20.42 22.63
N GLY A 273 -29.37 -21.07 21.46
CA GLY A 273 -29.11 -20.44 20.16
C GLY A 273 -27.65 -20.12 19.86
N LYS A 274 -26.71 -20.30 20.81
CA LYS A 274 -25.26 -20.13 20.63
C LYS A 274 -24.51 -21.46 20.70
N ILE A 275 -23.40 -21.57 19.97
CA ILE A 275 -22.47 -22.70 19.97
C ILE A 275 -21.54 -22.54 21.18
N GLN A 276 -21.54 -23.53 22.06
CA GLN A 276 -20.80 -23.53 23.34
C GLN A 276 -19.61 -24.50 23.30
N GLY A 277 -18.50 -24.12 23.95
CA GLY A 277 -17.32 -24.99 24.10
C GLY A 277 -16.53 -25.26 22.81
N ILE A 278 -16.75 -24.46 21.77
CA ILE A 278 -16.05 -24.57 20.48
C ILE A 278 -15.39 -23.22 20.18
N PRO A 279 -14.08 -23.07 20.48
CA PRO A 279 -13.31 -21.88 20.15
C PRO A 279 -13.25 -21.67 18.63
N MET A 280 -13.71 -20.50 18.19
CA MET A 280 -13.73 -20.10 16.78
C MET A 280 -12.80 -18.91 16.51
N LEU A 281 -12.07 -18.99 15.41
CA LEU A 281 -11.24 -17.91 14.87
C LEU A 281 -11.82 -17.43 13.54
N LEU A 282 -12.13 -16.14 13.45
CA LEU A 282 -12.52 -15.47 12.22
C LEU A 282 -11.41 -14.50 11.80
N ILE A 283 -10.81 -14.76 10.64
CA ILE A 283 -9.83 -13.89 10.00
C ILE A 283 -10.52 -13.16 8.86
N ASP A 284 -10.41 -11.84 8.85
CA ASP A 284 -11.02 -10.97 7.84
C ASP A 284 -9.92 -10.30 7.01
N ASP A 285 -9.64 -10.84 5.82
CA ASP A 285 -8.63 -10.27 4.91
C ASP A 285 -9.22 -9.09 4.13
N GLU A 286 -8.43 -8.05 3.90
CA GLU A 286 -8.90 -6.74 3.42
C GLU A 286 -10.06 -6.21 4.30
N ALA A 287 -9.88 -6.23 5.63
CA ALA A 287 -10.92 -5.88 6.61
C ALA A 287 -11.49 -4.46 6.44
N ASP A 288 -10.78 -3.58 5.74
CA ASP A 288 -11.20 -2.22 5.37
C ASP A 288 -12.26 -2.20 4.25
N ASN A 289 -12.41 -3.31 3.52
CA ASN A 289 -13.34 -3.44 2.41
C ASN A 289 -14.52 -4.37 2.75
N ALA A 290 -15.74 -3.90 2.48
CA ALA A 290 -17.05 -4.54 2.66
C ALA A 290 -17.45 -4.93 4.10
N SER A 291 -16.49 -5.20 4.98
CA SER A 291 -16.73 -5.56 6.38
C SER A 291 -17.07 -4.35 7.26
N VAL A 292 -16.55 -3.16 6.93
CA VAL A 292 -16.82 -1.93 7.68
C VAL A 292 -18.28 -1.49 7.47
N ASN A 293 -18.93 -1.06 8.55
CA ASN A 293 -20.28 -0.52 8.47
C ASN A 293 -20.26 0.89 7.85
N VAL A 294 -20.73 1.02 6.61
CA VAL A 294 -20.90 2.30 5.91
C VAL A 294 -22.36 2.76 5.85
N ALA A 295 -23.25 2.16 6.66
CA ALA A 295 -24.66 2.54 6.71
C ALA A 295 -24.85 3.97 7.25
N LYS A 296 -25.95 4.61 6.82
CA LYS A 296 -26.24 6.03 7.15
C LYS A 296 -26.91 6.15 8.53
N GLY A 297 -26.29 6.88 9.45
CA GLY A 297 -26.89 7.24 10.76
C GLY A 297 -27.07 6.02 11.69
N GLU A 298 -27.97 6.12 12.67
CA GLU A 298 -28.26 5.05 13.63
C GLU A 298 -29.13 3.89 13.06
N GLY A 299 -29.27 3.79 11.74
CA GLY A 299 -30.06 2.74 11.07
C GLY A 299 -29.39 1.37 11.07
N ASP A 300 -30.03 0.36 10.47
CA ASP A 300 -29.50 -1.00 10.39
C ASP A 300 -28.10 -1.04 9.73
N PRO A 301 -27.18 -1.89 10.22
CA PRO A 301 -25.85 -1.99 9.64
C PRO A 301 -25.90 -2.52 8.21
N THR A 302 -24.83 -2.28 7.43
CA THR A 302 -24.73 -2.85 6.09
C THR A 302 -24.88 -4.38 6.14
N LYS A 303 -25.48 -4.95 5.10
CA LYS A 303 -25.86 -6.38 5.08
C LYS A 303 -24.68 -7.30 5.38
N ILE A 304 -23.50 -7.05 4.80
CA ILE A 304 -22.29 -7.85 5.05
C ILE A 304 -21.82 -7.69 6.49
N ASN A 305 -21.63 -6.46 6.97
CA ASN A 305 -21.20 -6.20 8.34
C ASN A 305 -22.15 -6.86 9.35
N GLY A 306 -23.47 -6.70 9.17
CA GLY A 306 -24.47 -7.34 10.02
C GLY A 306 -24.39 -8.88 10.03
N LEU A 307 -24.08 -9.50 8.89
CA LEU A 307 -23.90 -10.96 8.81
C LEU A 307 -22.63 -11.45 9.49
N ILE A 308 -21.52 -10.69 9.38
CA ILE A 308 -20.28 -11.00 10.11
C ILE A 308 -20.54 -10.92 11.62
N ARG A 309 -21.23 -9.88 12.09
CA ARG A 309 -21.61 -9.76 13.52
C ARG A 309 -22.50 -10.92 13.98
N LYS A 310 -23.46 -11.35 13.16
CA LYS A 310 -24.31 -12.53 13.45
C LYS A 310 -23.49 -13.82 13.57
N LEU A 311 -22.53 -14.04 12.65
CA LEU A 311 -21.62 -15.18 12.71
C LEU A 311 -20.77 -15.19 13.98
N LEU A 312 -20.21 -14.04 14.38
CA LEU A 312 -19.47 -13.92 15.64
C LEU A 312 -20.36 -14.18 16.85
N ALA A 313 -21.56 -13.60 16.89
CA ALA A 313 -22.52 -13.74 17.98
C ALA A 313 -23.04 -15.18 18.15
N LEU A 314 -22.94 -16.01 17.12
CA LEU A 314 -23.32 -17.43 17.15
C LEU A 314 -22.40 -18.27 18.05
N PHE A 315 -21.16 -17.84 18.33
CA PHE A 315 -20.21 -18.58 19.17
C PHE A 315 -20.00 -17.87 20.51
N GLU A 316 -20.06 -18.60 21.63
CA GLU A 316 -19.71 -18.06 22.97
C GLU A 316 -18.21 -17.75 23.11
N GLN A 317 -17.38 -18.41 22.31
CA GLN A 317 -15.93 -18.36 22.35
C GLN A 317 -15.42 -18.00 20.95
N ASN A 318 -15.14 -16.72 20.71
CA ASN A 318 -14.70 -16.25 19.39
C ASN A 318 -13.56 -15.23 19.44
N SER A 319 -12.72 -15.28 18.42
CA SER A 319 -11.69 -14.27 18.14
C SER A 319 -11.86 -13.76 16.72
N TYR A 320 -11.95 -12.45 16.56
CA TYR A 320 -11.97 -11.75 15.27
C TYR A 320 -10.62 -11.05 15.06
N VAL A 321 -9.99 -11.28 13.92
CA VAL A 321 -8.75 -10.59 13.53
C VAL A 321 -8.90 -10.04 12.12
N GLY A 322 -8.99 -8.71 12.01
CA GLY A 322 -8.94 -8.03 10.72
C GLY A 322 -7.51 -7.92 10.22
N TYR A 323 -7.26 -8.19 8.93
CA TYR A 323 -6.00 -7.94 8.25
C TYR A 323 -6.21 -6.86 7.20
N THR A 324 -5.39 -5.80 7.22
CA THR A 324 -5.50 -4.71 6.24
C THR A 324 -4.16 -4.02 5.99
N ALA A 325 -4.06 -3.30 4.87
CA ALA A 325 -2.97 -2.36 4.64
C ALA A 325 -3.36 -0.91 4.99
N THR A 326 -4.65 -0.63 5.08
CA THR A 326 -5.23 0.72 5.12
C THR A 326 -6.25 0.76 6.25
N PRO A 327 -5.79 0.89 7.51
CA PRO A 327 -6.63 0.62 8.67
C PRO A 327 -7.63 1.74 8.98
N PHE A 328 -7.61 2.85 8.23
CA PHE A 328 -8.44 4.03 8.44
C PHE A 328 -9.90 3.63 8.68
N ALA A 329 -10.54 2.95 7.73
CA ALA A 329 -11.96 2.60 7.83
C ALA A 329 -12.28 1.73 9.06
N ASN A 330 -11.42 0.78 9.42
CA ASN A 330 -11.60 -0.08 10.59
C ASN A 330 -11.52 0.70 11.91
N ILE A 331 -10.66 1.71 11.96
CA ILE A 331 -10.43 2.53 13.14
C ILE A 331 -11.54 3.60 13.31
N PHE A 332 -12.17 4.02 12.20
CA PHE A 332 -13.34 4.90 12.21
C PHE A 332 -14.63 4.25 12.72
N ILE A 333 -14.67 2.92 12.91
CA ILE A 333 -15.82 2.23 13.50
C ILE A 333 -16.02 2.72 14.94
N ASP A 334 -17.16 3.33 15.21
CA ASP A 334 -17.48 3.87 16.53
C ASP A 334 -17.43 2.76 17.62
N PRO A 335 -16.52 2.81 18.61
CA PRO A 335 -16.44 1.78 19.65
C PRO A 335 -17.75 1.64 20.45
N ASP A 336 -18.55 2.71 20.53
CA ASP A 336 -19.81 2.74 21.27
C ASP A 336 -21.02 2.39 20.38
N SER A 337 -20.82 2.07 19.09
CA SER A 337 -21.90 1.65 18.20
C SER A 337 -22.39 0.23 18.51
N SER A 338 -23.25 0.11 19.51
CA SER A 338 -24.05 -1.09 19.74
C SER A 338 -25.43 -0.92 19.13
N HIS A 339 -25.79 -1.72 18.12
CA HIS A 339 -27.18 -1.80 17.66
C HIS A 339 -27.96 -2.74 18.57
N ALA A 340 -29.14 -2.35 19.04
CA ALA A 340 -29.92 -3.12 20.02
C ALA A 340 -30.20 -4.60 19.64
N MET A 341 -30.11 -4.94 18.34
CA MET A 341 -30.34 -6.29 17.79
C MET A 341 -29.05 -7.09 17.50
N LEU A 342 -27.88 -6.44 17.50
CA LEU A 342 -26.59 -7.04 17.14
C LEU A 342 -25.54 -6.60 18.17
N GLU A 343 -24.83 -7.55 18.79
CA GLU A 343 -23.72 -7.27 19.72
C GLU A 343 -22.64 -6.37 19.07
N ASP A 344 -21.70 -5.85 19.87
CA ASP A 344 -20.57 -4.95 19.53
C ASP A 344 -20.07 -4.97 18.05
N ASP A 345 -19.78 -3.82 17.44
CA ASP A 345 -19.19 -3.68 16.07
C ASP A 345 -17.73 -4.17 15.93
N LEU A 346 -17.20 -4.30 14.72
CA LEU A 346 -15.87 -4.86 14.39
C LEU A 346 -14.68 -3.96 14.77
N PHE A 347 -14.87 -2.96 15.64
CA PHE A 347 -13.78 -2.13 16.15
C PHE A 347 -12.72 -3.00 16.88
N PRO A 348 -11.42 -2.83 16.61
CA PRO A 348 -10.35 -3.63 17.20
C PRO A 348 -10.03 -3.21 18.64
N LYS A 349 -10.97 -3.46 19.56
CA LYS A 349 -10.92 -3.00 20.95
C LYS A 349 -9.79 -3.61 21.78
N ASP A 350 -9.36 -4.84 21.47
CA ASP A 350 -8.42 -5.57 22.32
C ASP A 350 -6.96 -5.33 21.95
N PHE A 351 -6.63 -5.32 20.66
CA PHE A 351 -5.25 -5.13 20.19
C PHE A 351 -5.14 -4.66 18.74
N ILE A 352 -4.04 -3.99 18.42
CA ILE A 352 -3.61 -3.68 17.07
C ILE A 352 -2.13 -4.06 16.94
N VAL A 353 -1.79 -4.81 15.89
CA VAL A 353 -0.42 -5.22 15.56
C VAL A 353 0.00 -4.60 14.24
N ASN A 354 1.14 -3.91 14.20
CA ASN A 354 1.72 -3.36 12.98
C ASN A 354 2.90 -4.23 12.53
N LEU A 355 2.73 -4.91 11.40
CA LEU A 355 3.75 -5.73 10.74
C LEU A 355 4.64 -4.84 9.87
N ASP A 356 5.94 -4.88 10.15
CA ASP A 356 6.95 -4.29 9.27
C ASP A 356 7.19 -5.17 8.03
N ALA A 357 7.86 -4.62 7.03
CA ALA A 357 8.25 -5.35 5.83
C ALA A 357 9.78 -5.51 5.80
N PRO A 358 10.32 -6.57 5.16
CA PRO A 358 11.76 -6.71 4.96
C PRO A 358 12.35 -5.60 4.09
N ASP A 359 13.66 -5.38 4.17
CA ASP A 359 14.34 -4.25 3.50
C ASP A 359 14.28 -4.30 1.96
N ASN A 360 14.15 -5.48 1.36
CA ASN A 360 14.00 -5.65 -0.09
C ASN A 360 12.57 -5.41 -0.61
N TYR A 361 11.61 -5.15 0.29
CA TYR A 361 10.25 -4.82 -0.11
C TYR A 361 10.18 -3.42 -0.76
N VAL A 362 9.56 -3.34 -1.94
CA VAL A 362 9.31 -2.07 -2.62
C VAL A 362 8.05 -1.44 -2.04
N SER A 363 8.23 -0.40 -1.21
CA SER A 363 7.14 0.33 -0.54
C SER A 363 6.78 1.62 -1.28
N ALA A 364 5.61 2.19 -0.94
CA ALA A 364 5.20 3.50 -1.41
C ALA A 364 6.20 4.60 -1.01
N ALA A 365 6.77 4.53 0.19
CA ALA A 365 7.79 5.47 0.66
C ALA A 365 9.07 5.45 -0.20
N ARG A 366 9.48 4.28 -0.68
CA ARG A 366 10.67 4.13 -1.54
C ARG A 366 10.46 4.65 -2.97
N ILE A 367 9.22 4.67 -3.46
CA ILE A 367 8.91 5.16 -4.82
C ILE A 367 8.46 6.63 -4.80
N PHE A 368 7.49 6.97 -3.94
CA PHE A 368 6.80 8.27 -3.93
C PHE A 368 7.17 9.15 -2.73
N GLY A 369 7.93 8.61 -1.79
CA GLY A 369 8.45 9.39 -0.67
C GLY A 369 9.42 10.47 -1.15
N GLU A 370 9.62 11.48 -0.31
CA GLU A 370 10.40 12.66 -0.68
C GLU A 370 11.83 12.32 -1.13
N ASN A 371 12.41 11.28 -0.54
CA ASN A 371 13.74 10.73 -0.81
C ASN A 371 13.67 9.24 -1.20
N GLY A 372 12.59 8.85 -1.87
CA GLY A 372 12.45 7.49 -2.35
C GLY A 372 13.64 7.11 -3.23
N ASP A 373 14.41 6.10 -2.83
CA ASP A 373 15.56 5.59 -3.57
C ASP A 373 15.14 4.98 -4.93
N LEU A 374 13.86 4.68 -5.08
CA LEU A 374 13.23 4.13 -6.28
C LEU A 374 12.36 5.15 -7.02
N ALA A 375 12.48 6.44 -6.73
CA ALA A 375 11.73 7.49 -7.43
C ALA A 375 11.99 7.52 -8.95
N HIS A 376 13.18 7.09 -9.37
CA HIS A 376 13.59 6.96 -10.77
C HIS A 376 12.80 5.90 -11.56
N LEU A 377 12.01 5.05 -10.90
CA LEU A 377 11.14 4.08 -11.58
C LEU A 377 9.87 4.73 -12.14
N VAL A 378 9.55 5.96 -11.76
CA VAL A 378 8.33 6.66 -12.14
C VAL A 378 8.56 7.54 -13.38
N GLU A 379 7.81 7.28 -14.43
CA GLU A 379 7.81 8.06 -15.66
C GLU A 379 6.52 8.92 -15.74
N PRO A 380 6.61 10.25 -15.76
CA PRO A 380 5.44 11.11 -15.83
C PRO A 380 4.77 11.05 -17.22
N VAL A 381 3.44 10.93 -17.25
CA VAL A 381 2.63 10.84 -18.47
C VAL A 381 1.77 12.08 -18.64
N SER A 382 1.88 12.74 -19.80
CA SER A 382 1.10 13.93 -20.18
C SER A 382 0.43 13.83 -21.55
N ASP A 383 0.91 12.94 -22.44
CA ASP A 383 0.39 12.77 -23.81
C ASP A 383 -0.91 11.94 -23.89
N HIS A 384 -1.37 11.40 -22.77
CA HIS A 384 -2.55 10.54 -22.71
C HIS A 384 -3.86 11.24 -23.09
N VAL A 385 -3.98 12.56 -22.87
CA VAL A 385 -5.26 13.30 -22.94
C VAL A 385 -5.93 13.18 -24.31
N ALA A 386 -5.16 13.12 -25.39
CA ALA A 386 -5.69 13.00 -26.75
C ALA A 386 -6.34 11.63 -27.02
N CYS A 387 -5.79 10.56 -26.44
CA CYS A 387 -6.29 9.19 -26.63
C CYS A 387 -7.29 8.79 -25.53
N PHE A 388 -7.04 9.26 -24.31
CA PHE A 388 -7.75 8.94 -23.08
C PHE A 388 -8.04 10.24 -22.31
N PRO A 389 -9.08 10.98 -22.68
CA PRO A 389 -9.51 12.14 -21.91
C PRO A 389 -9.86 11.72 -20.47
N GLU A 390 -9.56 12.58 -19.49
CA GLU A 390 -9.85 12.34 -18.07
C GLU A 390 -11.33 11.97 -17.84
N LYS A 391 -12.23 12.58 -18.62
CA LYS A 391 -13.66 12.28 -18.65
C LYS A 391 -14.07 11.79 -20.03
N HIS A 392 -14.61 10.58 -20.11
CA HIS A 392 -15.13 10.00 -21.34
C HIS A 392 -16.27 9.02 -21.06
N LYS A 393 -17.09 8.74 -22.08
CA LYS A 393 -18.22 7.79 -21.98
C LYS A 393 -17.81 6.39 -22.41
N ILE A 394 -18.67 5.40 -22.16
CA ILE A 394 -18.46 4.00 -22.56
C ILE A 394 -18.30 3.82 -24.08
N GLU A 395 -18.86 4.73 -24.88
CA GLU A 395 -18.77 4.74 -26.36
C GLU A 395 -17.51 5.42 -26.90
N HIS A 396 -16.60 5.87 -26.03
CA HIS A 396 -15.35 6.51 -26.45
C HIS A 396 -14.57 5.63 -27.44
N LYS A 397 -14.13 6.24 -28.53
CA LYS A 397 -13.36 5.57 -29.59
C LYS A 397 -11.88 5.87 -29.41
N VAL A 398 -11.09 4.82 -29.30
CA VAL A 398 -9.63 4.91 -29.23
C VAL A 398 -9.08 4.62 -30.61
N GLU A 399 -8.63 5.66 -31.31
CA GLU A 399 -8.07 5.52 -32.67
C GLU A 399 -6.57 5.20 -32.65
N THR A 400 -5.84 5.76 -31.70
CA THR A 400 -4.39 5.64 -31.57
C THR A 400 -3.98 5.48 -30.10
N LEU A 401 -2.76 4.99 -29.87
CA LEU A 401 -2.17 4.90 -28.55
C LEU A 401 -1.18 6.06 -28.31
N PRO A 402 -1.08 6.57 -27.06
CA PRO A 402 -0.07 7.56 -26.70
C PRO A 402 1.35 7.05 -26.93
N SER A 403 2.26 7.96 -27.26
CA SER A 403 3.69 7.65 -27.48
C SER A 403 4.33 7.04 -26.23
N SER A 404 3.95 7.51 -25.05
CA SER A 404 4.39 6.99 -23.76
C SER A 404 3.93 5.54 -23.52
N LEU A 405 2.72 5.16 -23.97
CA LEU A 405 2.25 3.78 -23.88
C LEU A 405 3.02 2.85 -24.83
N LEU A 406 3.34 3.33 -26.03
CA LEU A 406 4.17 2.58 -26.98
C LEU A 406 5.59 2.37 -26.43
N GLU A 407 6.18 3.39 -25.79
CA GLU A 407 7.45 3.29 -25.08
C GLU A 407 7.39 2.26 -23.94
N ALA A 408 6.34 2.30 -23.12
CA ALA A 408 6.15 1.35 -22.04
C ALA A 408 6.12 -0.11 -22.55
N VAL A 409 5.47 -0.36 -23.69
CA VAL A 409 5.48 -1.70 -24.33
C VAL A 409 6.88 -2.08 -24.81
N ARG A 410 7.64 -1.17 -25.42
CA ARG A 410 9.04 -1.41 -25.81
C ARG A 410 9.90 -1.75 -24.60
N ARG A 411 9.78 -0.97 -23.50
CA ARG A 411 10.50 -1.22 -22.24
C ARG A 411 10.13 -2.57 -21.63
N PHE A 412 8.86 -2.99 -21.71
CA PHE A 412 8.43 -4.32 -21.29
C PHE A 412 9.10 -5.46 -22.09
N VAL A 413 9.12 -5.34 -23.43
CA VAL A 413 9.74 -6.32 -24.33
C VAL A 413 11.26 -6.40 -24.11
N LEU A 414 11.92 -5.25 -23.98
CA LEU A 414 13.36 -5.18 -23.68
C LEU A 414 13.68 -5.75 -22.30
N GLY A 415 12.88 -5.43 -21.29
CA GLY A 415 13.00 -5.99 -19.95
C GLY A 415 12.92 -7.52 -19.96
N ARG A 416 12.02 -8.10 -20.77
CA ARG A 416 11.96 -9.55 -20.94
C ARG A 416 13.22 -10.12 -21.62
N ALA A 417 13.74 -9.44 -22.65
CA ALA A 417 15.00 -9.83 -23.27
C ALA A 417 16.16 -9.85 -22.25
N VAL A 418 16.24 -8.85 -21.37
CA VAL A 418 17.22 -8.81 -20.28
C VAL A 418 17.01 -9.96 -19.29
N ARG A 419 15.76 -10.28 -18.92
CA ARG A 419 15.48 -11.44 -18.05
C ARG A 419 15.92 -12.77 -18.66
N ILE A 420 15.78 -12.93 -19.98
CA ILE A 420 16.31 -14.11 -20.69
C ILE A 420 17.83 -14.17 -20.56
N LEU A 421 18.53 -13.05 -20.77
CA LEU A 421 19.99 -12.98 -20.62
C LEU A 421 20.45 -13.29 -19.18
N ARG A 422 19.62 -12.96 -18.18
CA ARG A 422 19.85 -13.28 -16.75
C ARG A 422 19.49 -14.73 -16.38
N GLY A 423 19.10 -15.57 -17.33
CA GLY A 423 18.68 -16.96 -17.06
C GLY A 423 17.29 -17.09 -16.41
N ARG A 424 16.52 -16.00 -16.36
CA ARG A 424 15.17 -15.92 -15.77
C ARG A 424 14.07 -15.77 -16.82
N GLY A 425 14.32 -16.30 -18.02
CA GLY A 425 13.39 -16.22 -19.15
C GLY A 425 12.08 -16.98 -18.95
N GLN A 426 12.07 -18.00 -18.09
CA GLN A 426 10.90 -18.83 -17.78
C GLN A 426 10.05 -18.30 -16.63
N ASP A 427 10.51 -17.26 -15.93
CA ASP A 427 9.72 -16.62 -14.90
C ASP A 427 8.58 -15.80 -15.53
N HIS A 428 7.44 -15.74 -14.85
CA HIS A 428 6.34 -14.84 -15.25
C HIS A 428 6.84 -13.40 -15.45
N SER A 429 6.34 -12.73 -16.49
CA SER A 429 6.62 -11.31 -16.75
C SER A 429 5.32 -10.62 -17.11
N SER A 430 4.93 -9.57 -16.39
CA SER A 430 3.67 -8.89 -16.65
C SER A 430 3.83 -7.39 -16.83
N MET A 431 2.96 -6.84 -17.66
CA MET A 431 2.73 -5.41 -17.80
C MET A 431 1.29 -5.10 -17.45
N LEU A 432 1.06 -4.06 -16.63
CA LEU A 432 -0.27 -3.57 -16.29
C LEU A 432 -0.60 -2.36 -17.18
N VAL A 433 -1.77 -2.36 -17.82
CA VAL A 433 -2.31 -1.21 -18.54
C VAL A 433 -3.68 -0.86 -17.98
N ASN A 434 -3.76 0.27 -17.27
CA ASN A 434 -4.98 0.79 -16.65
C ASN A 434 -5.25 2.21 -17.16
N VAL A 435 -6.09 2.28 -18.20
CA VAL A 435 -6.39 3.53 -18.94
C VAL A 435 -7.87 3.89 -18.93
N SER A 436 -8.77 2.94 -18.64
CA SER A 436 -10.21 3.19 -18.59
C SER A 436 -10.93 2.11 -17.78
N ARG A 437 -12.02 2.49 -17.11
CA ARG A 437 -12.93 1.55 -16.43
C ARG A 437 -13.84 0.79 -17.39
N PHE A 438 -14.06 1.31 -18.59
CA PHE A 438 -15.02 0.74 -19.53
C PHE A 438 -14.44 -0.45 -20.30
N ASN A 439 -15.09 -1.61 -20.18
CA ASN A 439 -14.72 -2.83 -20.93
C ASN A 439 -14.70 -2.60 -22.45
N SER A 440 -15.52 -1.69 -22.98
CA SER A 440 -15.51 -1.31 -24.40
C SER A 440 -14.18 -0.68 -24.82
N VAL A 441 -13.71 0.30 -24.04
CA VAL A 441 -12.44 1.01 -24.28
C VAL A 441 -11.27 0.06 -24.06
N GLN A 442 -11.29 -0.77 -23.01
CA GLN A 442 -10.26 -1.77 -22.74
C GLN A 442 -10.08 -2.77 -23.89
N ARG A 443 -11.17 -3.20 -24.55
CA ARG A 443 -11.10 -4.09 -25.72
C ARG A 443 -10.44 -3.41 -26.93
N GLN A 444 -10.74 -2.13 -27.17
CA GLN A 444 -10.10 -1.35 -28.24
C GLN A 444 -8.60 -1.21 -27.98
N VAL A 445 -8.22 -0.87 -26.74
CA VAL A 445 -6.81 -0.77 -26.32
C VAL A 445 -6.08 -2.10 -26.47
N THR A 446 -6.70 -3.21 -26.07
CA THR A 446 -6.16 -4.56 -26.27
C THR A 446 -5.89 -4.83 -27.74
N ALA A 447 -6.83 -4.53 -28.64
CA ALA A 447 -6.64 -4.74 -30.09
C ALA A 447 -5.48 -3.90 -30.64
N LEU A 448 -5.38 -2.62 -30.26
CA LEU A 448 -4.29 -1.74 -30.69
C LEU A 448 -2.92 -2.21 -30.16
N LEU A 449 -2.85 -2.66 -28.90
CA LEU A 449 -1.61 -3.19 -28.31
C LEU A 449 -1.18 -4.51 -28.95
N THR A 450 -2.13 -5.39 -29.28
CA THR A 450 -1.85 -6.63 -30.02
C THR A 450 -1.22 -6.31 -31.37
N ASN A 451 -1.82 -5.39 -32.14
CA ASN A 451 -1.28 -4.98 -33.44
C ASN A 451 0.14 -4.39 -33.31
N TYR A 452 0.37 -3.56 -32.29
CA TYR A 452 1.70 -2.98 -32.06
C TYR A 452 2.75 -4.03 -31.66
N LEU A 453 2.39 -5.01 -30.83
CA LEU A 453 3.30 -6.11 -30.49
C LEU A 453 3.62 -7.00 -31.70
N GLU A 454 2.66 -7.24 -32.59
CA GLU A 454 2.89 -7.95 -33.85
C GLU A 454 3.85 -7.18 -34.76
N GLU A 455 3.71 -5.85 -34.85
CA GLU A 455 4.65 -4.97 -35.57
C GLU A 455 6.07 -5.08 -35.00
N VAL A 456 6.21 -4.98 -33.68
CA VAL A 456 7.49 -5.16 -32.97
C VAL A 456 8.09 -6.54 -33.26
N LEU A 457 7.30 -7.61 -33.14
CA LEU A 457 7.76 -8.97 -33.39
C LEU A 457 8.23 -9.17 -34.85
N ASN A 458 7.49 -8.62 -35.81
CA ASN A 458 7.83 -8.73 -37.23
C ASN A 458 9.12 -7.97 -37.56
N ALA A 459 9.26 -6.74 -37.07
CA ALA A 459 10.49 -5.95 -37.22
C ALA A 459 11.70 -6.70 -36.64
N VAL A 460 11.57 -7.23 -35.43
CA VAL A 460 12.62 -8.00 -34.76
C VAL A 460 12.98 -9.27 -35.54
N LYS A 461 12.00 -10.06 -36.00
CA LYS A 461 12.25 -11.28 -36.80
C LYS A 461 12.98 -10.98 -38.12
N LEU A 462 12.65 -9.88 -38.77
CA LEU A 462 13.23 -9.50 -40.06
C LEU A 462 14.61 -8.86 -39.94
N HIS A 463 14.83 -8.07 -38.89
CA HIS A 463 15.98 -7.16 -38.83
C HIS A 463 16.97 -7.42 -37.69
N ALA A 464 16.60 -8.13 -36.61
CA ALA A 464 17.48 -8.29 -35.45
C ALA A 464 18.75 -9.13 -35.72
N ALA A 465 18.74 -9.96 -36.76
CA ALA A 465 19.94 -10.70 -37.19
C ALA A 465 20.90 -9.85 -38.06
N LEU A 466 20.49 -8.65 -38.48
CA LEU A 466 21.29 -7.77 -39.34
C LEU A 466 22.24 -6.89 -38.51
N PRO A 467 23.34 -6.38 -39.11
CA PRO A 467 24.15 -5.34 -38.50
C PRO A 467 23.34 -4.07 -38.23
N ASP A 468 23.64 -3.34 -37.16
CA ASP A 468 22.89 -2.16 -36.70
C ASP A 468 22.71 -1.09 -37.80
N LYS A 469 23.72 -0.88 -38.64
CA LYS A 469 23.65 0.07 -39.78
C LYS A 469 22.49 -0.23 -40.75
N THR A 470 22.05 -1.48 -40.83
CA THR A 470 20.93 -1.92 -41.67
C THR A 470 19.67 -2.14 -40.83
N ALA A 471 19.79 -2.75 -39.65
CA ALA A 471 18.66 -3.04 -38.77
C ALA A 471 17.95 -1.76 -38.32
N LEU A 472 18.69 -0.71 -37.96
CA LEU A 472 18.15 0.56 -37.47
C LEU A 472 17.57 1.46 -38.58
N ARG A 473 17.51 0.99 -39.83
CA ARG A 473 16.73 1.67 -40.88
C ARG A 473 15.23 1.38 -40.76
N ASP A 474 14.89 0.30 -40.09
CA ASP A 474 13.51 0.02 -39.70
C ASP A 474 13.13 0.92 -38.51
N PRO A 475 12.04 1.70 -38.60
CA PRO A 475 11.64 2.63 -37.54
C PRO A 475 11.39 1.94 -36.19
N THR A 476 10.90 0.71 -36.20
CA THR A 476 10.56 -0.04 -34.97
C THR A 476 11.81 -0.56 -34.28
N MET A 477 12.79 -1.07 -35.04
CA MET A 477 14.12 -1.38 -34.52
C MET A 477 14.85 -0.14 -33.99
N GLN A 478 14.72 1.00 -34.67
CA GLN A 478 15.27 2.27 -34.20
C GLN A 478 14.63 2.68 -32.86
N ALA A 479 13.30 2.65 -32.75
CA ALA A 479 12.61 3.00 -31.51
C ALA A 479 12.96 2.07 -30.34
N LEU A 480 13.17 0.77 -30.60
CA LEU A 480 13.67 -0.18 -29.59
C LEU A 480 15.08 0.17 -29.11
N LYS A 481 15.97 0.56 -30.03
CA LYS A 481 17.33 0.99 -29.71
C LYS A 481 17.35 2.29 -28.92
N GLU A 482 16.55 3.27 -29.31
CA GLU A 482 16.39 4.53 -28.57
C GLU A 482 15.88 4.27 -27.15
N THR A 483 14.88 3.40 -27.00
CA THR A 483 14.37 3.00 -25.67
C THR A 483 15.45 2.29 -24.84
N TRP A 484 16.27 1.42 -25.46
CA TRP A 484 17.39 0.77 -24.79
C TRP A 484 18.46 1.76 -24.31
N ASP A 485 18.81 2.73 -25.15
CA ASP A 485 19.84 3.72 -24.84
C ASP A 485 19.39 4.71 -23.77
N GLN A 486 18.09 5.02 -23.72
CA GLN A 486 17.49 5.83 -22.68
C GLN A 486 17.43 5.09 -21.33
N TYR A 487 17.15 3.78 -21.34
CA TYR A 487 16.99 2.95 -20.14
C TYR A 487 17.92 1.72 -20.16
N PRO A 488 19.25 1.91 -20.07
CA PRO A 488 20.20 0.81 -20.12
C PRO A 488 20.06 -0.08 -18.86
N PRO A 489 20.21 -1.41 -19.00
CA PRO A 489 20.14 -2.33 -17.86
C PRO A 489 21.37 -2.21 -16.95
N SER A 490 21.21 -2.59 -15.68
CA SER A 490 22.19 -2.31 -14.64
C SER A 490 23.32 -3.36 -14.48
N GLN A 491 23.23 -4.52 -15.11
CA GLN A 491 24.13 -5.66 -14.86
C GLN A 491 25.09 -5.97 -16.03
N GLY A 492 25.34 -4.98 -16.89
CA GLY A 492 26.32 -5.07 -17.98
C GLY A 492 25.81 -5.80 -19.24
N GLU A 493 24.51 -6.04 -19.35
CA GLU A 493 23.91 -6.55 -20.58
C GLU A 493 24.07 -5.53 -21.71
N THR A 494 24.38 -6.03 -22.91
CA THR A 494 24.65 -5.19 -24.09
C THR A 494 23.49 -5.26 -25.08
N TRP A 495 23.33 -4.19 -25.86
CA TRP A 495 22.34 -4.15 -26.94
C TRP A 495 22.49 -5.33 -27.90
N GLU A 496 23.72 -5.69 -28.27
CA GLU A 496 23.97 -6.81 -29.19
C GLU A 496 23.50 -8.15 -28.62
N ASN A 497 23.68 -8.39 -27.32
CA ASN A 497 23.18 -9.60 -26.69
C ASN A 497 21.64 -9.58 -26.57
N ALA A 498 21.06 -8.44 -26.22
CA ALA A 498 19.61 -8.28 -26.14
C ALA A 498 18.94 -8.48 -27.51
N LYS A 499 19.52 -7.91 -28.57
CA LYS A 499 19.04 -8.02 -29.96
C LYS A 499 18.94 -9.48 -30.40
N ARG A 500 19.88 -10.35 -30.01
CA ARG A 500 19.88 -11.80 -30.33
C ARG A 500 18.71 -12.56 -29.71
N VAL A 501 18.29 -12.19 -28.50
CA VAL A 501 17.20 -12.86 -27.78
C VAL A 501 15.86 -12.14 -27.89
N LEU A 502 15.81 -10.99 -28.57
CA LEU A 502 14.65 -10.12 -28.64
C LEU A 502 13.45 -10.79 -29.33
N ALA A 503 13.69 -11.64 -30.33
CA ALA A 503 12.63 -12.39 -31.00
C ALA A 503 11.96 -13.39 -30.03
N ASN A 504 12.77 -14.08 -29.22
CA ASN A 504 12.28 -14.93 -28.15
C ASN A 504 11.55 -14.10 -27.10
N GLY A 505 12.10 -12.92 -26.77
CA GLY A 505 11.57 -11.85 -25.94
C GLY A 505 10.12 -11.47 -26.29
N ALA A 506 9.92 -10.94 -27.49
CA ALA A 506 8.65 -10.46 -27.97
C ALA A 506 7.65 -11.59 -28.30
N GLY A 507 8.12 -12.70 -28.87
CA GLY A 507 7.26 -13.75 -29.42
C GLY A 507 6.41 -14.50 -28.39
N ALA A 508 6.80 -14.48 -27.12
CA ALA A 508 6.06 -15.13 -26.04
C ALA A 508 5.02 -14.22 -25.36
N VAL A 509 4.98 -12.92 -25.70
CA VAL A 509 4.10 -11.95 -25.07
C VAL A 509 2.70 -12.04 -25.64
N VAL A 510 1.70 -12.08 -24.76
CA VAL A 510 0.28 -12.02 -25.14
C VAL A 510 -0.40 -10.81 -24.51
N VAL A 511 -1.34 -10.18 -25.21
CA VAL A 511 -2.19 -9.12 -24.65
C VAL A 511 -3.51 -9.74 -24.22
N ARG A 512 -3.96 -9.45 -22.99
CA ARG A 512 -5.23 -9.97 -22.46
C ARG A 512 -6.06 -8.87 -21.82
N THR A 513 -7.36 -8.88 -22.10
CA THR A 513 -8.32 -8.05 -21.38
C THR A 513 -8.77 -8.75 -20.09
N ILE A 514 -8.52 -8.13 -18.95
CA ILE A 514 -8.88 -8.68 -17.63
C ILE A 514 -10.12 -7.95 -17.09
N ASN A 515 -11.27 -8.62 -17.14
CA ASN A 515 -12.52 -8.13 -16.55
C ASN A 515 -13.30 -9.28 -15.88
N ASN A 516 -14.36 -8.94 -15.12
CA ASN A 516 -15.16 -9.92 -14.37
C ASN A 516 -15.90 -10.96 -15.24
N SER A 517 -16.02 -10.72 -16.55
CA SER A 517 -16.69 -11.59 -17.53
C SER A 517 -15.71 -12.30 -18.48
N SER A 518 -14.40 -12.06 -18.37
CA SER A 518 -13.39 -12.66 -19.25
C SER A 518 -13.25 -14.16 -18.98
N PRO A 519 -13.38 -15.04 -20.01
CA PRO A 519 -12.97 -16.44 -19.89
C PRO A 519 -11.45 -16.59 -19.70
N ASP A 520 -10.66 -15.61 -20.16
CA ASP A 520 -9.21 -15.55 -20.03
C ASP A 520 -8.75 -15.09 -18.63
N ARG A 521 -8.90 -15.98 -17.65
CA ARG A 521 -8.27 -15.80 -16.33
C ARG A 521 -6.74 -15.89 -16.48
N LEU A 522 -5.97 -15.00 -15.84
CA LEU A 522 -4.51 -15.20 -15.70
C LEU A 522 -4.28 -16.33 -14.70
N ASP A 523 -4.34 -17.55 -15.23
CA ASP A 523 -4.07 -18.74 -14.48
C ASP A 523 -2.59 -19.12 -14.63
N TYR A 524 -1.76 -18.55 -13.77
CA TYR A 524 -0.32 -18.82 -13.72
C TYR A 524 0.01 -20.32 -13.54
N ARG A 525 -0.95 -21.15 -13.06
CA ARG A 525 -0.76 -22.60 -12.86
C ARG A 525 -0.48 -23.33 -14.17
N ASN A 526 -1.09 -22.87 -15.27
CA ASN A 526 -0.88 -23.46 -16.61
C ASN A 526 0.48 -23.09 -17.22
N TYR A 527 1.24 -22.22 -16.56
CA TYR A 527 2.47 -21.63 -17.08
C TYR A 527 3.65 -21.82 -16.11
N ARG A 528 3.61 -22.83 -15.22
CA ARG A 528 4.67 -23.08 -14.23
C ARG A 528 6.04 -23.39 -14.85
N GLU A 529 6.06 -24.02 -16.03
CA GLU A 529 7.31 -24.43 -16.68
C GLU A 529 7.92 -23.32 -17.55
N ASN A 530 7.08 -22.52 -18.23
CA ASN A 530 7.52 -21.58 -19.27
C ASN A 530 7.22 -20.11 -18.97
N GLY A 531 6.58 -19.82 -17.84
CA GLY A 531 6.17 -18.47 -17.50
C GLY A 531 4.96 -18.00 -18.32
N LEU A 532 4.29 -16.97 -17.80
CA LEU A 532 3.20 -16.27 -18.46
C LEU A 532 3.71 -14.86 -18.70
N HIS A 533 3.82 -14.49 -19.97
CA HIS A 533 4.32 -13.19 -20.39
C HIS A 533 3.17 -12.38 -20.95
N VAL A 534 2.66 -11.42 -20.19
CA VAL A 534 1.34 -10.84 -20.47
C VAL A 534 1.30 -9.33 -20.32
N VAL A 535 0.71 -8.66 -21.31
CA VAL A 535 0.21 -7.30 -21.17
C VAL A 535 -1.25 -7.37 -20.74
N ALA A 536 -1.50 -7.14 -19.45
CA ALA A 536 -2.81 -7.17 -18.85
C ALA A 536 -3.48 -5.80 -18.96
N VAL A 537 -4.48 -5.70 -19.85
CA VAL A 537 -5.29 -4.50 -20.05
C VAL A 537 -6.56 -4.65 -19.23
N GLY A 538 -6.83 -3.72 -18.33
CA GLY A 538 -8.03 -3.78 -17.52
C GLY A 538 -8.18 -2.55 -16.65
N GLY A 539 -9.41 -2.33 -16.21
CA GLY A 539 -9.71 -1.28 -15.24
C GLY A 539 -9.72 -1.86 -13.84
N LEU A 540 -10.90 -2.27 -13.41
CA LEU A 540 -11.18 -2.53 -12.01
C LEU A 540 -10.76 -3.89 -11.51
N SER A 541 -10.92 -4.93 -12.33
CA SER A 541 -10.48 -6.27 -11.97
C SER A 541 -8.95 -6.36 -11.78
N LEU A 542 -8.17 -5.39 -12.27
CA LEU A 542 -6.72 -5.27 -12.03
C LEU A 542 -6.38 -4.38 -10.82
N SER A 543 -7.31 -3.51 -10.41
CA SER A 543 -7.14 -2.55 -9.31
C SER A 543 -7.24 -3.19 -7.91
N ARG A 544 -8.04 -4.25 -7.72
CA ARG A 544 -8.26 -4.91 -6.40
C ARG A 544 -8.25 -6.44 -6.52
N GLY A 545 -7.67 -7.13 -5.52
CA GLY A 545 -7.69 -8.59 -5.42
C GLY A 545 -7.01 -9.42 -6.53
N PHE A 546 -6.16 -8.84 -7.39
CA PHE A 546 -5.44 -9.57 -8.46
C PHE A 546 -3.92 -9.53 -8.26
N THR A 547 -3.26 -10.68 -8.34
CA THR A 547 -1.79 -10.76 -8.28
C THR A 547 -1.25 -10.78 -9.71
N LEU A 548 -0.40 -9.80 -10.06
CA LEU A 548 0.37 -9.80 -11.31
C LEU A 548 1.79 -10.27 -11.02
N GLU A 549 2.05 -11.54 -11.30
CA GLU A 549 3.39 -12.11 -11.07
C GLU A 549 4.40 -11.57 -12.09
N GLY A 550 5.58 -11.20 -11.59
CA GLY A 550 6.67 -10.65 -12.41
C GLY A 550 6.34 -9.30 -13.07
N LEU A 551 5.59 -8.44 -12.39
CA LEU A 551 5.23 -7.12 -12.90
C LEU A 551 6.47 -6.24 -13.08
N THR A 552 6.83 -5.96 -14.34
CA THR A 552 7.95 -5.10 -14.71
C THR A 552 7.48 -3.72 -15.13
N THR A 553 6.42 -3.62 -15.93
CA THR A 553 5.95 -2.31 -16.44
C THR A 553 4.52 -2.03 -16.02
N SER A 554 4.25 -0.83 -15.52
CA SER A 554 2.90 -0.37 -15.17
C SER A 554 2.60 0.91 -15.92
N TYR A 555 1.50 0.95 -16.68
CA TYR A 555 0.96 2.15 -17.30
C TYR A 555 -0.39 2.46 -16.69
N PHE A 556 -0.45 3.49 -15.86
CA PHE A 556 -1.54 3.78 -14.95
C PHE A 556 -1.89 5.27 -14.97
N ILE A 557 -2.96 5.63 -15.68
CA ILE A 557 -3.38 7.03 -15.84
C ILE A 557 -4.73 7.34 -15.18
N ARG A 558 -5.39 6.33 -14.59
CA ARG A 558 -6.62 6.53 -13.83
C ARG A 558 -6.28 7.15 -12.47
N ASN A 559 -6.91 8.26 -12.12
CA ASN A 559 -6.76 8.85 -10.79
C ASN A 559 -7.83 8.32 -9.83
N SER A 560 -7.42 7.92 -8.63
CA SER A 560 -8.29 7.73 -7.47
C SER A 560 -7.74 8.59 -6.33
N ILE A 561 -8.64 9.18 -5.55
CA ILE A 561 -8.32 10.01 -4.39
C ILE A 561 -8.51 9.25 -3.07
N MET A 562 -9.06 8.03 -3.12
CA MET A 562 -9.42 7.26 -1.93
C MET A 562 -8.24 6.43 -1.45
N TYR A 563 -7.94 6.54 -0.15
CA TYR A 563 -6.75 5.95 0.48
C TYR A 563 -6.71 4.42 0.35
N ASP A 564 -7.85 3.75 0.58
CA ASP A 564 -7.99 2.30 0.47
C ASP A 564 -7.85 1.83 -1.00
N THR A 565 -8.50 2.54 -1.93
CA THR A 565 -8.45 2.23 -3.36
C THR A 565 -7.06 2.43 -3.94
N LEU A 566 -6.44 3.59 -3.69
CA LEU A 566 -5.23 4.01 -4.37
C LEU A 566 -4.03 3.11 -4.04
N LEU A 567 -3.82 2.78 -2.77
CA LEU A 567 -2.70 1.89 -2.42
C LEU A 567 -2.91 0.45 -2.85
N GLN A 568 -4.16 -0.03 -2.85
CA GLN A 568 -4.48 -1.37 -3.35
C GLN A 568 -4.24 -1.47 -4.87
N MET A 569 -4.43 -0.37 -5.61
CA MET A 569 -4.13 -0.27 -7.05
C MET A 569 -2.64 -0.34 -7.37
N GLY A 570 -1.76 0.04 -6.44
CA GLY A 570 -0.32 0.05 -6.63
C GLY A 570 0.29 -1.36 -6.69
N ARG A 571 0.10 -2.06 -7.81
CA ARG A 571 0.63 -3.42 -8.01
C ARG A 571 2.15 -3.47 -8.12
N TRP A 572 2.78 -2.33 -8.33
CA TRP A 572 4.23 -2.14 -8.33
C TRP A 572 4.87 -2.22 -6.94
N PHE A 573 4.08 -2.19 -5.86
CA PHE A 573 4.57 -2.53 -4.53
C PHE A 573 4.88 -4.03 -4.42
N GLY A 574 5.67 -4.44 -3.43
CA GLY A 574 6.02 -5.85 -3.23
C GLY A 574 7.48 -6.20 -3.55
N TYR A 575 7.78 -7.49 -3.53
CA TYR A 575 9.13 -7.99 -3.78
C TYR A 575 9.47 -7.98 -5.27
N ARG A 576 10.71 -7.62 -5.62
CA ARG A 576 11.20 -7.45 -7.01
C ARG A 576 12.62 -8.03 -7.20
N ASP A 577 12.93 -9.08 -6.46
CA ASP A 577 14.27 -9.65 -6.39
C ASP A 577 14.79 -10.08 -7.76
N GLY A 578 15.95 -9.56 -8.15
CA GLY A 578 16.64 -9.84 -9.42
C GLY A 578 16.08 -9.18 -10.68
N TYR A 579 15.04 -8.34 -10.57
CA TYR A 579 14.50 -7.59 -11.72
C TYR A 579 13.99 -6.17 -11.41
N LEU A 580 14.25 -5.65 -10.20
CA LEU A 580 13.84 -4.32 -9.77
C LEU A 580 14.32 -3.20 -10.71
N ASP A 581 15.53 -3.33 -11.25
CA ASP A 581 16.12 -2.36 -12.19
C ASP A 581 15.39 -2.32 -13.55
N LEU A 582 14.60 -3.35 -13.86
CA LEU A 582 13.77 -3.41 -15.07
C LEU A 582 12.37 -2.86 -14.84
N CYS A 583 12.03 -2.48 -13.60
CA CYS A 583 10.71 -1.98 -13.26
C CYS A 583 10.49 -0.55 -13.79
N SER A 584 9.23 -0.24 -14.10
CA SER A 584 8.83 1.08 -14.61
C SER A 584 7.36 1.37 -14.35
N ILE A 585 7.05 2.62 -13.99
CA ILE A 585 5.71 3.05 -13.61
C ILE A 585 5.39 4.36 -14.34
N TYR A 586 4.65 4.24 -15.43
CA TYR A 586 4.11 5.35 -16.20
C TYR A 586 2.81 5.83 -15.54
N MET A 587 2.77 7.07 -15.05
CA MET A 587 1.57 7.64 -14.46
C MET A 587 1.49 9.17 -14.57
N THR A 588 0.31 9.74 -14.35
CA THR A 588 0.14 11.20 -14.38
C THR A 588 0.80 11.85 -13.16
N ASN A 589 1.26 13.09 -13.30
CA ASN A 589 1.82 13.86 -12.18
C ASN A 589 0.85 14.01 -11.00
N GLU A 590 -0.45 14.02 -11.28
CA GLU A 590 -1.48 14.04 -10.25
C GLU A 590 -1.52 12.73 -9.45
N ALA A 591 -1.45 11.58 -10.13
CA ALA A 591 -1.40 10.28 -9.46
C ALA A 591 -0.17 10.20 -8.53
N VAL A 592 1.00 10.64 -9.00
CA VAL A 592 2.24 10.70 -8.18
C VAL A 592 1.99 11.55 -6.92
N GLY A 593 1.33 12.70 -7.07
CA GLY A 593 0.83 13.56 -5.99
C GLY A 593 0.09 12.80 -4.91
N TRP A 594 -0.98 12.11 -5.31
CA TRP A 594 -1.84 11.38 -4.40
C TRP A 594 -1.12 10.22 -3.72
N TYR A 595 -0.30 9.45 -4.46
CA TYR A 595 0.51 8.39 -3.87
C TYR A 595 1.51 8.92 -2.84
N SER A 596 2.16 10.05 -3.11
CA SER A 596 3.11 10.69 -2.19
C SER A 596 2.41 11.12 -0.89
N HIS A 597 1.29 11.84 -1.01
CA HIS A 597 0.51 12.31 0.14
C HIS A 597 -0.01 11.16 1.00
N ILE A 598 -0.62 10.13 0.38
CA ILE A 598 -1.16 8.98 1.10
C ILE A 598 -0.06 8.15 1.77
N SER A 599 1.09 7.98 1.12
CA SER A 599 2.24 7.29 1.72
C SER A 599 2.72 8.01 2.98
N MET A 600 2.85 9.34 2.93
CA MET A 600 3.25 10.14 4.09
C MET A 600 2.27 9.96 5.26
N ALA A 601 0.97 10.05 4.99
CA ALA A 601 -0.06 9.87 6.00
C ALA A 601 0.00 8.49 6.70
N ILE A 602 0.28 7.43 5.95
CA ILE A 602 0.38 6.07 6.49
C ILE A 602 1.67 5.85 7.27
N ASP A 603 2.78 6.43 6.82
CA ASP A 603 4.05 6.35 7.56
C ASP A 603 3.96 7.14 8.87
N GLU A 604 3.32 8.32 8.85
CA GLU A 604 3.00 9.07 10.07
C GLU A 604 2.13 8.24 11.03
N LEU A 605 1.05 7.62 10.51
CA LEU A 605 0.19 6.74 11.29
C LEU A 605 0.94 5.55 11.93
N ARG A 606 1.92 5.00 11.22
CA ARG A 606 2.76 3.89 11.70
C ARG A 606 3.79 4.32 12.73
N ALA A 607 4.39 5.48 12.56
CA ALA A 607 5.24 6.06 13.59
C ALA A 607 4.46 6.27 14.89
N GLU A 608 3.18 6.69 14.79
CA GLU A 608 2.31 6.82 15.96
C GLU A 608 2.04 5.49 16.66
N PHE A 609 1.87 4.38 15.94
CA PHE A 609 1.72 3.05 16.55
C PHE A 609 2.90 2.71 17.46
N ARG A 610 4.14 2.90 16.97
CA ARG A 610 5.36 2.61 17.74
C ARG A 610 5.46 3.48 19.00
N LEU A 611 5.11 4.76 18.89
CA LEU A 611 5.08 5.66 20.04
C LEU A 611 4.03 5.24 21.07
N MET A 612 2.86 4.79 20.62
CA MET A 612 1.78 4.36 21.52
C MET A 612 2.09 3.06 22.25
N GLU A 613 2.75 2.11 21.58
CA GLU A 613 3.29 0.90 22.21
C GLU A 613 4.26 1.26 23.35
N GLN A 614 5.24 2.13 23.08
CA GLN A 614 6.22 2.58 24.08
C GLN A 614 5.55 3.28 25.29
N GLN A 615 4.42 3.93 25.05
CA GLN A 615 3.64 4.63 26.08
C GLN A 615 2.61 3.74 26.78
N GLY A 616 2.45 2.47 26.36
CA GLY A 616 1.48 1.54 26.92
C GLY A 616 0.01 1.97 26.73
N ARG A 617 -0.29 2.68 25.63
CA ARG A 617 -1.63 3.22 25.35
C ARG A 617 -2.58 2.15 24.80
N LYS A 618 -3.89 2.43 24.86
CA LYS A 618 -4.95 1.50 24.45
C LYS A 618 -5.36 1.67 22.98
N PRO A 619 -5.89 0.62 22.31
CA PRO A 619 -6.43 0.73 20.95
C PRO A 619 -7.51 1.81 20.76
N GLU A 620 -8.38 2.01 21.75
CA GLU A 620 -9.40 3.08 21.73
C GLU A 620 -8.78 4.48 21.60
N GLU A 621 -7.69 4.73 22.32
CA GLU A 621 -6.97 6.01 22.26
C GLU A 621 -6.31 6.22 20.91
N PHE A 622 -5.88 5.13 20.26
CA PHE A 622 -5.33 5.20 18.91
C PHE A 622 -6.45 5.56 17.95
N GLY A 623 -7.62 4.93 18.10
CA GLY A 623 -8.79 5.25 17.29
C GLY A 623 -9.25 6.70 17.39
N LEU A 624 -9.22 7.27 18.59
CA LEU A 624 -9.45 8.71 18.78
C LEU A 624 -8.41 9.56 18.05
N LYS A 625 -7.13 9.18 18.10
CA LYS A 625 -6.05 9.92 17.48
C LYS A 625 -6.12 9.92 15.94
N VAL A 626 -6.40 8.77 15.35
CA VAL A 626 -6.63 8.64 13.89
C VAL A 626 -7.87 9.41 13.46
N ARG A 627 -8.92 9.41 14.29
CA ARG A 627 -10.10 10.23 14.04
C ARG A 627 -9.78 11.70 13.99
N THR A 628 -8.88 12.18 14.83
CA THR A 628 -8.46 13.59 14.83
C THR A 628 -7.38 13.91 13.80
N HIS A 629 -6.96 12.95 12.97
CA HIS A 629 -5.94 13.16 11.94
C HIS A 629 -6.48 14.04 10.81
N PRO A 630 -5.74 15.02 10.28
CA PRO A 630 -6.27 15.88 9.22
C PRO A 630 -6.73 15.14 7.96
N ASP A 631 -6.01 14.10 7.54
CA ASP A 631 -6.41 13.25 6.40
C ASP A 631 -7.70 12.44 6.61
N SER A 632 -8.21 12.35 7.85
CA SER A 632 -9.54 11.79 8.10
C SER A 632 -10.65 12.59 7.43
N LEU A 633 -10.39 13.87 7.10
CA LEU A 633 -11.34 14.74 6.41
C LEU A 633 -11.71 14.18 5.05
N ILE A 634 -10.75 13.56 4.34
CA ILE A 634 -10.94 12.93 3.03
C ILE A 634 -11.87 11.71 3.18
N VAL A 635 -11.61 10.86 4.18
CA VAL A 635 -12.41 9.65 4.45
C VAL A 635 -13.82 9.99 4.94
N THR A 636 -13.95 10.99 5.82
CA THR A 636 -15.24 11.42 6.39
C THR A 636 -16.12 12.08 5.34
N ALA A 637 -15.52 12.89 4.47
CA ALA A 637 -16.25 13.52 3.38
C ALA A 637 -16.97 12.44 2.55
N ARG A 638 -16.29 11.35 2.16
CA ARG A 638 -16.91 10.23 1.41
C ARG A 638 -18.17 9.70 2.09
N ASN A 639 -18.10 9.41 3.39
CA ASN A 639 -19.22 8.83 4.14
C ASN A 639 -20.43 9.78 4.27
N LYS A 640 -20.24 11.10 4.13
CA LYS A 640 -21.28 12.12 4.31
C LYS A 640 -21.62 12.95 3.06
N MET A 641 -20.90 12.74 1.96
CA MET A 641 -20.98 13.49 0.70
C MET A 641 -22.38 13.53 0.08
N ARG A 642 -23.16 12.45 0.23
CA ARG A 642 -24.49 12.34 -0.42
C ARG A 642 -25.59 13.23 0.17
N THR A 643 -25.30 14.06 1.17
CA THR A 643 -26.30 14.90 1.84
C THR A 643 -26.23 16.39 1.47
N GLY A 644 -25.24 16.82 0.68
CA GLY A 644 -25.05 18.24 0.30
C GLY A 644 -24.87 19.19 1.49
N ARG A 645 -24.53 18.65 2.67
CA ARG A 645 -24.39 19.39 3.93
C ARG A 645 -22.92 19.63 4.25
N LYS A 646 -22.63 20.74 4.93
CA LYS A 646 -21.34 20.95 5.56
C LYS A 646 -21.14 19.87 6.63
N VAL A 647 -20.05 19.15 6.54
CA VAL A 647 -19.68 18.14 7.53
C VAL A 647 -18.75 18.78 8.52
N VAL A 648 -19.18 18.83 9.78
CA VAL A 648 -18.33 19.20 10.90
C VAL A 648 -17.50 17.98 11.31
N HIS A 649 -16.19 18.16 11.42
CA HIS A 649 -15.27 17.11 11.77
C HIS A 649 -14.15 17.65 12.67
N SER A 650 -13.92 17.00 13.80
CA SER A 650 -12.89 17.40 14.77
C SER A 650 -11.50 16.92 14.35
N VAL A 651 -10.51 17.82 14.32
CA VAL A 651 -9.11 17.55 13.95
C VAL A 651 -8.20 18.15 15.01
N SER A 652 -7.09 17.48 15.31
CA SER A 652 -6.01 18.04 16.11
C SER A 652 -4.82 18.38 15.22
N LEU A 653 -4.29 19.60 15.37
CA LEU A 653 -3.13 20.07 14.61
C LEU A 653 -1.81 19.90 15.36
N ALA A 654 -1.83 19.35 16.58
CA ALA A 654 -0.63 19.19 17.41
C ALA A 654 0.39 18.24 16.75
N GLY A 655 1.65 18.67 16.64
CA GLY A 655 2.72 17.90 16.00
C GLY A 655 2.59 17.79 14.48
N ARG A 656 1.76 18.61 13.82
CA ARG A 656 1.49 18.53 12.38
C ARG A 656 2.04 19.72 11.61
N LEU A 657 2.23 19.50 10.30
CA LEU A 657 2.47 20.55 9.31
C LEU A 657 1.16 20.81 8.56
N VAL A 658 0.79 22.08 8.44
CA VAL A 658 -0.36 22.53 7.64
C VAL A 658 0.15 23.56 6.64
N GLU A 659 -0.09 23.40 5.34
CA GLU A 659 0.42 24.31 4.32
C GLU A 659 -0.57 24.55 3.17
N THR A 660 -0.53 25.76 2.59
CA THR A 660 -1.42 26.19 1.50
C THR A 660 -0.98 25.65 0.14
N VAL A 661 -1.25 24.37 -0.10
CA VAL A 661 -0.95 23.70 -1.37
C VAL A 661 -1.85 24.20 -2.52
N PHE A 662 -3.09 24.58 -2.22
CA PHE A 662 -4.05 25.10 -3.20
C PHE A 662 -4.23 26.61 -3.02
N LEU A 663 -3.85 27.39 -4.03
CA LEU A 663 -3.90 28.85 -4.03
C LEU A 663 -4.88 29.34 -5.09
N LYS A 664 -5.63 30.41 -4.81
CA LYS A 664 -6.53 31.03 -5.81
C LYS A 664 -5.71 31.60 -6.97
N SER A 665 -6.14 31.35 -8.21
CA SER A 665 -5.44 31.88 -9.40
C SER A 665 -5.94 33.24 -9.86
N ALA A 666 -7.00 33.78 -9.24
CA ALA A 666 -7.53 35.10 -9.57
C ALA A 666 -6.49 36.21 -9.24
N PRO A 667 -6.16 37.12 -10.17
CA PRO A 667 -5.19 38.19 -9.93
C PRO A 667 -5.49 39.04 -8.69
N SER A 668 -6.77 39.33 -8.44
CA SER A 668 -7.22 40.08 -7.26
C SER A 668 -6.89 39.37 -5.94
N ALA A 669 -6.95 38.04 -5.90
CA ALA A 669 -6.59 37.24 -4.73
C ALA A 669 -5.08 37.21 -4.52
N ILE A 670 -4.31 37.06 -5.60
CA ILE A 670 -2.84 37.07 -5.58
C ILE A 670 -2.31 38.42 -5.06
N ASP A 671 -2.71 39.52 -5.70
CA ASP A 671 -2.30 40.88 -5.31
C ASP A 671 -2.83 41.25 -3.91
N GLY A 672 -4.01 40.74 -3.56
CA GLY A 672 -4.61 40.91 -2.24
C GLY A 672 -3.76 40.24 -1.15
N ASN A 673 -3.38 38.98 -1.35
CA ASN A 673 -2.56 38.24 -0.38
C ASN A 673 -1.13 38.77 -0.27
N PHE A 674 -0.53 39.21 -1.38
CA PHE A 674 0.79 39.86 -1.34
C PHE A 674 0.79 41.17 -0.56
N ARG A 675 -0.26 42.00 -0.69
CA ARG A 675 -0.42 43.21 0.13
C ARG A 675 -0.58 42.89 1.61
N LYS A 676 -1.34 41.85 1.97
CA LYS A 676 -1.50 41.42 3.36
C LYS A 676 -0.20 40.90 3.95
N LEU A 677 0.56 40.11 3.18
CA LEU A 677 1.90 39.65 3.58
C LEU A 677 2.84 40.84 3.84
N ARG A 678 2.88 41.81 2.91
CA ARG A 678 3.69 43.03 3.05
C ARG A 678 3.35 43.78 4.34
N ALA A 679 2.07 44.03 4.60
CA ALA A 679 1.62 44.74 5.80
C ALA A 679 1.98 43.96 7.08
N PHE A 680 1.89 42.64 7.06
CA PHE A 680 2.29 41.79 8.19
C PHE A 680 3.80 41.88 8.46
N VAL A 681 4.63 41.80 7.42
CA VAL A 681 6.10 41.94 7.55
C VAL A 681 6.49 43.33 8.04
N GLU A 682 5.84 44.40 7.56
CA GLU A 682 6.04 45.76 8.06
C GLU A 682 5.70 45.90 9.55
N ALA A 683 4.61 45.28 10.00
CA ALA A 683 4.22 45.28 11.42
C ALA A 683 5.23 44.51 12.29
N LEU A 684 5.69 43.34 11.84
CA LEU A 684 6.72 42.55 12.55
C LEU A 684 8.02 43.33 12.69
N GLU A 685 8.50 43.94 11.60
CA GLU A 685 9.73 44.75 11.58
C GLU A 685 9.64 45.99 12.48
N ALA A 686 8.47 46.60 12.59
CA ALA A 686 8.25 47.74 13.48
C ALA A 686 8.27 47.34 14.97
N GLU A 687 7.80 46.13 15.33
CA GLU A 687 7.86 45.63 16.70
C GLU A 687 9.26 45.07 17.05
N LYS A 688 9.85 44.30 16.13
CA LYS A 688 11.13 43.62 16.32
C LYS A 688 11.81 43.38 14.98
N ALA A 689 13.00 43.94 14.77
CA ALA A 689 13.78 43.70 13.55
C ALA A 689 14.07 42.19 13.37
N ALA A 690 13.89 41.67 12.16
CA ALA A 690 14.22 40.29 11.83
C ALA A 690 15.71 40.03 12.02
N GLN A 691 16.03 38.79 12.39
CA GLN A 691 17.37 38.27 12.29
C GLN A 691 17.43 37.34 11.07
N TYR A 692 18.46 37.48 10.24
CA TYR A 692 18.71 36.46 9.24
C TYR A 692 19.07 35.16 9.96
N ASN A 693 18.34 34.08 9.67
CA ASN A 693 18.55 32.81 10.36
C ASN A 693 19.79 32.10 9.80
N VAL A 694 20.95 32.39 10.39
CA VAL A 694 22.25 31.84 9.98
C VAL A 694 22.31 30.32 10.17
N ALA A 695 21.68 29.78 11.22
CA ALA A 695 21.75 28.36 11.55
C ALA A 695 21.06 27.48 10.49
N SER A 696 19.92 27.92 9.95
CA SER A 696 19.22 27.17 8.90
C SER A 696 19.51 27.68 7.48
N ASP A 697 19.91 28.95 7.35
CA ASP A 697 20.18 29.64 6.09
C ASP A 697 18.98 29.64 5.13
N LEU A 698 17.79 29.91 5.69
CA LEU A 698 16.50 29.80 4.99
C LEU A 698 15.83 31.16 4.73
N GLY A 699 16.19 32.19 5.50
CA GLY A 699 15.63 33.53 5.35
C GLY A 699 15.58 34.34 6.64
N TYR A 700 14.66 35.29 6.69
CA TYR A 700 14.50 36.23 7.80
C TYR A 700 13.58 35.64 8.87
N LEU A 701 14.03 35.64 10.12
CA LEU A 701 13.34 35.03 11.25
C LEU A 701 12.98 36.09 12.30
N TRP A 702 11.73 36.05 12.75
CA TRP A 702 11.27 36.70 13.96
C TRP A 702 10.93 35.63 14.99
N SER A 703 11.42 35.80 16.22
CA SER A 703 11.14 34.88 17.34
C SER A 703 10.33 35.58 18.42
N GLN A 704 9.46 34.80 19.08
CA GLN A 704 8.57 35.25 20.16
C GLN A 704 7.51 36.24 19.68
N ILE A 705 6.97 36.03 18.48
CA ILE A 705 5.83 36.79 17.98
C ILE A 705 4.55 36.32 18.70
N LYS A 706 3.66 37.25 19.04
CA LYS A 706 2.43 36.91 19.75
C LYS A 706 1.48 36.16 18.84
N ALA A 707 0.76 35.20 19.40
CA ALA A 707 -0.24 34.41 18.70
C ALA A 707 -1.33 35.28 18.03
N ASP A 708 -1.69 36.41 18.63
CA ASP A 708 -2.71 37.32 18.10
C ASP A 708 -2.33 37.93 16.75
N ASP A 709 -1.06 38.30 16.57
CA ASP A 709 -0.55 38.86 15.30
C ASP A 709 -0.57 37.81 14.19
N VAL A 710 -0.18 36.57 14.53
CA VAL A 710 -0.26 35.42 13.62
C VAL A 710 -1.73 35.12 13.25
N CYS A 711 -2.62 35.09 14.24
CA CYS A 711 -4.05 34.85 14.01
C CYS A 711 -4.67 35.94 13.12
N GLN A 712 -4.29 37.20 13.30
CA GLN A 712 -4.79 38.31 12.48
C GLN A 712 -4.33 38.17 11.02
N PHE A 713 -3.07 37.79 10.79
CA PHE A 713 -2.57 37.50 9.45
C PHE A 713 -3.36 36.35 8.80
N LEU A 714 -3.49 35.20 9.47
CA LEU A 714 -4.22 34.03 8.97
C LEU A 714 -5.68 34.34 8.68
N GLN A 715 -6.33 35.15 9.52
CA GLN A 715 -7.72 35.58 9.33
C GLN A 715 -7.88 36.46 8.08
N SER A 716 -6.89 37.30 7.80
CA SER A 716 -6.92 38.20 6.65
C SER A 716 -6.62 37.48 5.33
N PHE A 717 -5.80 36.43 5.37
CA PHE A 717 -5.31 35.73 4.20
C PHE A 717 -6.46 35.06 3.43
N ASP A 718 -6.52 35.26 2.11
CA ASP A 718 -7.58 34.69 1.27
C ASP A 718 -7.22 33.27 0.84
N ASN A 719 -7.62 32.28 1.64
CA ASN A 719 -7.40 30.85 1.39
C ASN A 719 -8.40 30.26 0.39
N HIS A 720 -8.05 29.11 -0.20
CA HIS A 720 -8.97 28.33 -1.03
C HIS A 720 -9.67 27.25 -0.20
N ASP A 721 -10.52 27.68 0.74
CA ASP A 721 -11.16 26.84 1.78
C ASP A 721 -11.90 25.59 1.25
N ASP A 722 -12.46 25.66 0.03
CA ASP A 722 -13.15 24.53 -0.60
C ASP A 722 -12.17 23.47 -1.14
N ALA A 723 -11.01 23.88 -1.65
CA ALA A 723 -9.99 22.99 -2.22
C ALA A 723 -9.08 22.39 -1.15
N SER A 724 -8.96 23.05 0.01
CA SER A 724 -8.14 22.58 1.11
C SER A 724 -8.82 22.88 2.44
N ALA A 725 -9.62 21.94 2.93
CA ALA A 725 -10.32 22.11 4.20
C ALA A 725 -9.34 22.34 5.37
N ILE A 726 -8.20 21.65 5.39
CA ILE A 726 -7.20 21.75 6.47
C ILE A 726 -6.60 23.15 6.64
N THR A 727 -6.62 23.98 5.59
CA THR A 727 -6.03 25.33 5.60
C THR A 727 -7.04 26.44 5.91
N GLN A 728 -8.29 26.09 6.23
CA GLN A 728 -9.31 27.05 6.67
C GLN A 728 -8.80 27.84 7.89
N SER A 729 -8.83 29.17 7.79
CA SER A 729 -8.25 30.05 8.81
C SER A 729 -8.97 29.92 10.16
N ARG A 730 -10.30 29.77 10.17
CA ARG A 730 -11.09 29.73 11.40
C ARG A 730 -10.72 28.55 12.31
N PRO A 731 -10.75 27.28 11.85
CA PRO A 731 -10.32 26.14 12.68
C PRO A 731 -8.88 26.28 13.19
N ILE A 732 -7.95 26.77 12.35
CA ILE A 732 -6.56 27.00 12.77
C ILE A 732 -6.50 28.03 13.91
N ILE A 733 -7.19 29.16 13.77
CA ILE A 733 -7.22 30.21 14.81
C ILE A 733 -7.87 29.70 16.10
N GLU A 734 -8.96 28.95 16.00
CA GLU A 734 -9.61 28.31 17.16
C GLU A 734 -8.63 27.36 17.88
N PHE A 735 -7.80 26.62 17.13
CA PHE A 735 -6.83 25.68 17.67
C PHE A 735 -5.71 26.43 18.41
N ILE A 736 -5.18 27.49 17.80
CA ILE A 736 -4.15 28.35 18.39
C ILE A 736 -4.65 28.94 19.72
N LYS A 737 -5.90 29.44 19.75
CA LYS A 737 -6.51 30.05 20.93
C LYS A 737 -6.87 29.04 22.02
N ALA A 738 -7.09 27.77 21.68
CA ALA A 738 -7.41 26.73 22.64
C ALA A 738 -6.21 26.28 23.49
N ASP A 739 -4.97 26.57 23.07
CA ASP A 739 -3.77 26.17 23.80
C ASP A 739 -2.72 27.30 23.94
N PRO A 740 -3.07 28.42 24.61
CA PRO A 740 -2.20 29.59 24.71
C PRO A 740 -0.88 29.31 25.45
N GLU A 741 -0.84 28.30 26.31
CA GLU A 741 0.36 27.89 27.03
C GLU A 741 1.46 27.32 26.10
N ASN A 742 1.06 26.60 25.04
CA ASN A 742 2.00 26.01 24.08
C ASN A 742 2.10 26.81 22.78
N LEU A 743 1.07 27.60 22.44
CA LEU A 743 0.93 28.29 21.15
C LEU A 743 0.85 29.82 21.30
N GLY A 744 1.17 30.37 22.46
CA GLY A 744 1.13 31.81 22.73
C GLY A 744 2.26 32.62 22.06
N GLU A 745 3.41 31.98 21.83
CA GLU A 745 4.60 32.58 21.18
C GLU A 745 5.01 31.79 19.95
N TRP A 746 5.37 32.51 18.88
CA TRP A 746 5.65 31.95 17.57
C TRP A 746 7.04 32.33 17.05
N ASP A 747 7.61 31.43 16.25
CA ASP A 747 8.64 31.78 15.29
C ASP A 747 7.97 32.05 13.93
N VAL A 748 8.38 33.12 13.24
CA VAL A 748 7.90 33.47 11.90
C VAL A 748 9.11 33.56 10.99
N CYS A 749 9.10 32.85 9.86
CA CYS A 749 10.21 32.83 8.92
C CYS A 749 9.73 33.23 7.52
N LEU A 750 10.29 34.32 6.98
CA LEU A 750 10.13 34.73 5.58
C LEU A 750 11.25 34.14 4.74
N TYR A 751 10.89 33.19 3.87
CA TYR A 751 11.84 32.44 3.06
C TYR A 751 12.37 33.26 1.89
N THR A 752 13.66 33.10 1.59
CA THR A 752 14.32 33.75 0.45
C THR A 752 15.38 32.84 -0.14
N LEU A 753 15.50 32.83 -1.48
CA LEU A 753 16.64 32.18 -2.14
C LEU A 753 17.90 33.06 -2.03
N LYS A 754 19.07 32.43 -2.22
CA LYS A 754 20.38 33.13 -2.21
C LYS A 754 20.70 33.87 -3.51
N LYS A 755 20.17 33.37 -4.62
CA LYS A 755 20.46 33.85 -5.98
C LYS A 755 19.16 34.12 -6.72
N GLY A 756 19.07 35.26 -7.39
CA GLY A 756 17.94 35.66 -8.21
C GLY A 756 17.64 37.16 -8.06
N GLU A 757 16.58 37.59 -8.73
CA GLU A 757 16.07 38.96 -8.64
C GLU A 757 15.41 39.21 -7.28
N LYS A 758 15.72 40.37 -6.67
CA LYS A 758 15.19 40.72 -5.36
C LYS A 758 13.89 41.50 -5.49
N GLU A 759 12.92 41.10 -4.70
CA GLU A 759 11.58 41.69 -4.63
C GLU A 759 11.32 42.27 -3.23
N PRO A 760 10.74 43.48 -3.14
CA PRO A 760 10.47 44.13 -1.86
C PRO A 760 9.22 43.56 -1.20
N VAL A 761 9.39 43.08 0.04
CA VAL A 761 8.33 42.64 0.95
C VAL A 761 8.46 43.47 2.22
N GLY A 762 7.81 44.64 2.22
CA GLY A 762 7.94 45.63 3.28
C GLY A 762 9.33 46.27 3.24
N PRO A 763 10.03 46.41 4.37
CA PRO A 763 11.41 46.91 4.40
C PRO A 763 12.44 45.86 3.95
N LEU A 764 12.05 44.59 3.85
CA LEU A 764 12.94 43.50 3.47
C LEU A 764 12.95 43.26 1.96
N HIS A 765 14.07 42.75 1.47
CA HIS A 765 14.22 42.31 0.08
C HIS A 765 14.52 40.82 0.07
N ILE A 766 13.68 40.07 -0.64
CA ILE A 766 13.80 38.61 -0.77
C ILE A 766 13.96 38.22 -2.23
N VAL A 767 14.52 37.06 -2.48
CA VAL A 767 14.42 36.40 -3.78
C VAL A 767 13.27 35.40 -3.71
N PRO A 768 12.20 35.55 -4.52
CA PRO A 768 11.08 34.61 -4.55
C PRO A 768 11.53 33.19 -4.86
N GLN A 769 10.82 32.21 -4.31
CA GLN A 769 11.05 30.81 -4.59
C GLN A 769 10.39 30.41 -5.90
N GLU A 770 11.03 29.57 -6.69
CA GLU A 770 10.44 29.02 -7.90
C GLU A 770 9.71 27.71 -7.57
N ARG A 771 8.47 27.58 -8.06
CA ARG A 771 7.63 26.39 -7.83
C ARG A 771 6.84 25.99 -9.08
N ALA A 772 6.92 24.70 -9.41
CA ALA A 772 6.02 24.08 -10.37
C ALA A 772 4.60 24.05 -9.80
N CYS A 773 3.61 24.32 -10.66
CA CYS A 773 2.21 24.18 -10.30
C CYS A 773 1.36 23.54 -11.42
N ALA A 774 0.26 22.94 -11.01
CA ALA A 774 -0.83 22.54 -11.89
C ALA A 774 -1.98 23.56 -11.79
N VAL A 775 -2.63 23.88 -12.91
CA VAL A 775 -3.78 24.79 -12.96
C VAL A 775 -5.07 23.97 -13.06
N LYS A 776 -5.93 24.04 -12.04
CA LYS A 776 -7.22 23.32 -12.00
C LYS A 776 -8.32 24.20 -11.45
N GLY A 777 -9.48 24.25 -12.09
CA GLY A 777 -10.69 24.86 -11.51
C GLY A 777 -10.54 26.29 -10.96
N GLY A 778 -9.63 27.12 -11.50
CA GLY A 778 -9.38 28.47 -10.97
C GLY A 778 -8.42 28.53 -9.76
N CYS A 779 -7.64 27.48 -9.52
CA CYS A 779 -6.58 27.43 -8.51
C CYS A 779 -5.23 26.96 -9.08
N TYR A 780 -4.17 27.34 -8.39
CA TYR A 780 -2.82 26.81 -8.55
C TYR A 780 -2.57 25.78 -7.45
N GLN A 781 -2.26 24.55 -7.86
CA GLN A 781 -1.82 23.48 -6.97
C GLN A 781 -0.29 23.44 -6.96
N ILE A 782 0.32 23.73 -5.81
CA ILE A 782 1.77 23.94 -5.65
C ILE A 782 2.51 22.63 -5.35
N GLY A 783 3.74 22.51 -5.85
CA GLY A 783 4.65 21.41 -5.50
C GLY A 783 4.55 20.19 -6.41
N GLY A 784 3.83 20.33 -7.54
CA GLY A 784 3.63 19.27 -8.53
C GLY A 784 3.22 17.95 -7.89
N ALA A 785 3.91 16.89 -8.27
CA ALA A 785 3.72 15.52 -7.80
C ALA A 785 3.98 15.27 -6.30
N LYS A 786 4.42 16.26 -5.52
CA LYS A 786 4.63 16.11 -4.07
C LYS A 786 3.61 16.89 -3.23
N MET A 787 2.80 17.76 -3.85
CA MET A 787 1.76 18.55 -3.17
C MET A 787 2.26 19.29 -1.92
N ARG A 788 3.42 19.97 -2.01
CA ARG A 788 4.02 20.74 -0.91
C ARG A 788 4.55 22.09 -1.35
N VAL A 789 4.47 23.07 -0.45
CA VAL A 789 5.05 24.40 -0.60
C VAL A 789 6.45 24.44 0.02
N ALA A 790 6.55 23.95 1.26
CA ALA A 790 7.79 23.90 2.00
C ALA A 790 8.79 22.93 1.34
N SER A 791 10.06 23.33 1.30
CA SER A 791 11.15 22.45 0.87
C SER A 791 11.67 21.66 2.06
N ARG A 792 12.32 20.53 1.81
CA ARG A 792 13.02 19.79 2.85
C ARG A 792 13.92 20.66 3.71
N GLY A 793 13.87 20.44 5.01
CA GLY A 793 14.69 21.16 5.98
C GLY A 793 14.11 22.53 6.32
N SER A 794 12.92 22.88 5.83
CA SER A 794 12.25 24.14 6.16
C SER A 794 11.94 24.22 7.66
N GLU A 795 11.59 23.10 8.29
CA GLU A 795 11.27 23.08 9.73
C GLU A 795 12.49 23.31 10.65
N ARG A 796 13.71 23.41 10.09
CA ARG A 796 14.92 23.87 10.79
C ARG A 796 14.86 25.34 11.18
N ALA A 797 14.01 26.15 10.53
CA ALA A 797 13.93 27.58 10.82
C ALA A 797 13.58 27.83 12.29
N GLY A 798 14.41 28.57 13.03
CA GLY A 798 14.23 28.84 14.47
C GLY A 798 14.76 27.77 15.43
N LEU A 799 15.35 26.66 14.93
CA LEU A 799 16.13 25.74 15.77
C LEU A 799 17.58 26.22 15.91
N THR A 800 18.23 25.87 17.02
CA THR A 800 19.67 26.11 17.19
C THR A 800 20.50 25.12 16.37
N GLN A 801 21.77 25.46 16.10
CA GLN A 801 22.69 24.55 15.41
C GLN A 801 22.82 23.21 16.14
N ASP A 802 22.99 23.23 17.47
CA ASP A 802 23.07 22.01 18.29
C ASP A 802 21.81 21.12 18.17
N GLN A 803 20.62 21.72 18.07
CA GLN A 803 19.38 20.96 17.87
C GLN A 803 19.30 20.34 16.48
N ILE A 804 19.77 21.05 15.45
CA ILE A 804 19.81 20.54 14.08
C ILE A 804 20.80 19.38 13.98
N ASP A 805 21.99 19.55 14.56
CA ASP A 805 23.06 18.55 14.55
C ASP A 805 22.64 17.29 15.34
N ALA A 806 22.05 17.45 16.52
CA ALA A 806 21.56 16.30 17.30
C ALA A 806 20.49 15.48 16.56
N VAL A 807 19.58 16.14 15.84
CA VAL A 807 18.58 15.44 15.02
C VAL A 807 19.24 14.72 13.84
N ALA A 808 20.26 15.32 13.22
CA ALA A 808 21.01 14.69 12.13
C ALA A 808 21.80 13.46 12.61
N ASP A 809 22.43 13.55 13.78
CA ASP A 809 23.17 12.45 14.39
C ASP A 809 22.26 11.27 14.75
N GLU A 810 21.09 11.53 15.34
CA GLU A 810 20.10 10.50 15.66
C GLU A 810 19.53 9.80 14.42
N ALA A 811 19.39 10.52 13.30
CA ALA A 811 18.90 9.94 12.06
C ALA A 811 19.92 9.01 11.39
N GLY A 812 21.22 9.13 11.72
CA GLY A 812 22.28 8.28 11.19
C GLY A 812 22.49 8.34 9.66
N ASN A 813 21.82 9.29 8.98
CA ASN A 813 21.92 9.50 7.55
C ASN A 813 21.75 10.98 7.20
N ALA A 814 22.25 11.41 6.04
CA ALA A 814 22.14 12.80 5.57
C ALA A 814 20.68 13.24 5.32
N ASN A 815 19.74 12.32 5.39
CA ASN A 815 18.36 12.47 4.97
C ASN A 815 17.38 12.50 6.17
N VAL A 816 17.48 13.55 7.00
CA VAL A 816 16.53 13.82 8.09
C VAL A 816 15.13 14.22 7.58
N PRO A 817 14.03 13.64 8.08
CA PRO A 817 12.66 14.09 7.83
C PRO A 817 12.30 15.37 8.62
N ASP A 818 11.50 16.27 8.04
CA ASP A 818 11.14 17.53 8.70
C ASP A 818 10.34 17.36 10.01
N ALA A 819 9.58 16.26 10.13
CA ALA A 819 8.91 15.87 11.37
C ALA A 819 9.90 15.66 12.54
N ALA A 820 11.15 15.26 12.28
CA ALA A 820 12.17 15.12 13.31
C ALA A 820 12.58 16.49 13.88
N TYR A 821 12.76 17.50 13.02
CA TYR A 821 12.97 18.88 13.47
C TYR A 821 11.76 19.42 14.23
N ARG A 822 10.54 19.16 13.73
CA ARG A 822 9.28 19.52 14.40
C ARG A 822 9.22 19.03 15.85
N SER A 823 9.65 17.80 16.10
CA SER A 823 9.63 17.19 17.42
C SER A 823 10.49 17.90 18.46
N ARG A 824 11.51 18.67 18.01
CA ARG A 824 12.42 19.44 18.87
C ARG A 824 11.92 20.87 19.15
N ARG A 825 10.86 21.29 18.47
CA ARG A 825 10.34 22.65 18.61
C ARG A 825 9.61 22.84 19.91
N THR A 826 9.87 23.97 20.58
CA THR A 826 9.11 24.43 21.74
C THR A 826 8.04 25.45 21.38
N ARG A 827 8.18 26.12 20.23
CA ARG A 827 7.25 27.10 19.67
C ARG A 827 6.82 26.70 18.25
N PRO A 828 5.57 26.97 17.85
CA PRO A 828 5.15 26.83 16.47
C PRO A 828 5.92 27.76 15.52
N LEU A 829 6.01 27.33 14.26
CA LEU A 829 6.67 28.08 13.18
C LEU A 829 5.66 28.42 12.09
N LEU A 830 5.50 29.71 11.79
CA LEU A 830 4.85 30.20 10.58
C LEU A 830 5.90 30.43 9.48
N MET A 831 5.78 29.67 8.40
CA MET A 831 6.60 29.75 7.21
C MET A 831 5.88 30.59 6.16
N LEU A 832 6.51 31.68 5.72
CA LEU A 832 5.97 32.60 4.72
C LEU A 832 6.73 32.42 3.41
N HIS A 833 6.01 32.11 2.35
CA HIS A 833 6.55 31.82 1.03
C HIS A 833 6.05 32.85 0.01
N VAL A 834 6.97 33.34 -0.81
CA VAL A 834 6.67 34.17 -1.99
C VAL A 834 7.17 33.42 -3.21
N LEU A 835 6.24 33.10 -4.10
CA LEU A 835 6.46 32.12 -5.16
C LEU A 835 6.35 32.74 -6.54
N ASN A 836 7.28 32.39 -7.42
CA ASN A 836 7.13 32.50 -8.86
C ASN A 836 6.72 31.12 -9.38
N LEU A 837 5.52 31.06 -9.94
CA LEU A 837 4.91 29.82 -10.39
C LEU A 837 5.18 29.59 -11.87
N PHE A 838 5.52 28.37 -12.22
CA PHE A 838 5.68 27.92 -13.60
C PHE A 838 4.86 26.65 -13.84
N ARG A 839 4.56 26.37 -15.12
CA ARG A 839 3.79 25.19 -15.50
C ARG A 839 4.67 23.96 -15.32
N GLN A 840 4.15 22.91 -14.70
CA GLN A 840 4.90 21.68 -14.53
C GLN A 840 5.29 21.10 -15.90
N GLY A 841 6.59 20.92 -16.14
CA GLY A 841 7.17 20.47 -17.43
C GLY A 841 7.82 21.57 -18.27
N ASP A 842 7.57 22.85 -17.96
CA ASP A 842 8.02 24.00 -18.73
C ASP A 842 8.93 24.93 -17.88
N GLU A 843 9.99 24.37 -17.30
CA GLU A 843 10.89 25.09 -16.36
C GLU A 843 11.66 26.25 -17.01
N ASN A 844 11.69 26.31 -18.35
CA ASN A 844 12.37 27.35 -19.12
C ASN A 844 11.42 28.42 -19.71
N GLU A 845 10.12 28.35 -19.42
CA GLU A 845 9.13 29.34 -19.88
C GLU A 845 8.90 30.48 -18.88
N ALA A 846 8.22 31.55 -19.33
CA ALA A 846 7.85 32.66 -18.47
C ALA A 846 6.91 32.20 -17.33
N SER A 847 7.09 32.76 -16.13
CA SER A 847 6.25 32.42 -14.97
C SER A 847 4.76 32.62 -15.26
N LEU A 848 3.95 31.61 -14.95
CA LEU A 848 2.48 31.65 -15.01
C LEU A 848 1.90 32.74 -14.09
N ALA A 849 2.50 32.89 -12.91
CA ALA A 849 2.17 33.91 -11.94
C ALA A 849 3.40 34.25 -11.12
N LYS A 850 3.56 35.52 -10.75
CA LYS A 850 4.67 36.00 -9.90
C LYS A 850 4.14 36.46 -8.56
N LEU A 851 5.01 36.45 -7.55
CA LEU A 851 4.74 36.96 -6.20
C LEU A 851 3.52 36.31 -5.53
N VAL A 852 3.24 35.05 -5.86
CA VAL A 852 2.14 34.31 -5.26
C VAL A 852 2.50 33.94 -3.83
N CYS A 853 1.68 34.37 -2.87
CA CYS A 853 1.92 34.07 -1.46
C CYS A 853 1.37 32.70 -1.07
N ALA A 854 2.14 31.98 -0.26
CA ALA A 854 1.71 30.77 0.42
C ALA A 854 2.24 30.79 1.86
N TRP A 855 1.61 30.04 2.76
CA TRP A 855 2.09 29.86 4.11
C TRP A 855 2.09 28.38 4.51
N GLY A 856 2.96 28.05 5.45
CA GLY A 856 2.99 26.76 6.14
C GLY A 856 3.10 26.97 7.64
N ILE A 857 2.48 26.10 8.43
CA ILE A 857 2.54 26.13 9.89
C ILE A 857 3.05 24.79 10.38
N SER A 858 4.16 24.82 11.11
CA SER A 858 4.68 23.66 11.85
C SER A 858 4.30 23.80 13.31
N PHE A 859 3.37 22.95 13.75
CA PHE A 859 2.92 22.89 15.15
C PHE A 859 3.81 21.94 15.96
N PRO A 860 4.29 22.34 17.15
CA PRO A 860 5.00 21.44 18.04
C PRO A 860 4.05 20.36 18.57
N GLY A 861 4.62 19.25 19.08
CA GLY A 861 3.84 18.21 19.75
C GLY A 861 3.15 18.74 21.02
N SER A 862 2.01 18.15 21.39
CA SER A 862 1.32 18.51 22.63
C SER A 862 2.10 18.06 23.86
N LYS A 863 2.32 18.97 24.82
CA LYS A 863 2.86 18.64 26.15
C LYS A 863 1.80 18.13 27.13
N LYS A 864 0.51 18.27 26.79
CA LYS A 864 -0.63 17.88 27.65
C LYS A 864 -0.87 16.36 27.54
N LYS A 865 -0.90 15.67 28.69
CA LYS A 865 -1.38 14.28 28.78
C LYS A 865 -2.91 14.26 28.62
N GLY A 866 -3.43 13.81 27.48
CA GLY A 866 -4.88 13.69 27.24
C GLY A 866 -5.29 13.99 25.79
N ARG A 867 -6.60 14.15 25.54
CA ARG A 867 -7.14 14.76 24.30
C ARG A 867 -6.56 16.17 24.20
N GLY A 868 -5.68 16.41 23.23
CA GLY A 868 -5.17 17.76 22.96
C GLY A 868 -6.28 18.71 22.52
N ALA A 869 -5.93 19.96 22.19
CA ALA A 869 -6.87 20.85 21.52
C ALA A 869 -7.38 20.17 20.22
N GLU A 870 -8.68 20.31 19.99
CA GLU A 870 -9.43 19.73 18.88
C GLU A 870 -10.24 20.87 18.26
N VAL A 871 -10.30 20.93 16.93
CA VAL A 871 -11.04 21.96 16.20
C VAL A 871 -11.91 21.41 15.10
N GLU A 872 -13.04 22.06 14.91
CA GLU A 872 -14.07 21.65 13.99
C GLU A 872 -13.83 22.24 12.59
N TYR A 873 -13.47 21.38 11.65
CA TYR A 873 -13.39 21.71 10.24
C TYR A 873 -14.73 21.49 9.54
N MET A 874 -15.06 22.37 8.60
CA MET A 874 -16.22 22.22 7.73
C MET A 874 -15.79 21.80 6.33
N VAL A 875 -16.18 20.61 5.91
CA VAL A 875 -15.97 20.18 4.51
C VAL A 875 -17.20 20.50 3.66
N ASN A 876 -16.98 21.23 2.56
CA ASN A 876 -18.02 21.52 1.58
C ASN A 876 -18.27 20.30 0.69
N THR A 877 -19.28 19.50 1.03
CA THR A 877 -19.61 18.28 0.28
C THR A 877 -20.10 18.56 -1.14
N VAL A 878 -20.66 19.73 -1.42
CA VAL A 878 -21.15 20.10 -2.76
C VAL A 878 -19.98 20.36 -3.70
N TRP A 879 -18.98 21.14 -3.28
CA TRP A 879 -17.77 21.35 -4.08
C TRP A 879 -17.02 20.03 -4.32
N TRP A 880 -16.91 19.18 -3.29
CA TRP A 880 -16.34 17.84 -3.42
C TRP A 880 -17.13 16.96 -4.40
N GLN A 881 -18.46 17.04 -4.37
CA GLN A 881 -19.30 16.37 -5.36
C GLN A 881 -19.01 16.89 -6.77
N GLU A 882 -19.05 18.20 -7.00
CA GLU A 882 -18.81 18.75 -8.33
C GLU A 882 -17.43 18.37 -8.91
N GLN A 883 -16.39 18.29 -8.07
CA GLN A 883 -15.03 17.98 -8.51
C GLN A 883 -14.71 16.48 -8.58
N TYR A 884 -15.29 15.66 -7.68
CA TYR A 884 -14.88 14.26 -7.48
C TYR A 884 -16.04 13.24 -7.50
N GLN A 885 -17.31 13.65 -7.66
CA GLN A 885 -18.48 12.76 -7.61
C GLN A 885 -18.39 11.62 -8.60
N GLU A 886 -18.00 11.86 -9.85
CA GLU A 886 -17.87 10.78 -10.84
C GLU A 886 -16.83 9.74 -10.42
N GLN A 887 -15.71 10.15 -9.80
CA GLN A 887 -14.70 9.21 -9.29
C GLN A 887 -15.23 8.36 -8.13
N ILE A 888 -16.12 8.93 -7.31
CA ILE A 888 -16.68 8.28 -6.11
C ILE A 888 -17.88 7.40 -6.47
N GLU A 889 -18.78 7.86 -7.34
CA GLU A 889 -19.90 7.07 -7.85
C GLU A 889 -19.40 5.87 -8.63
N ASP A 890 -18.34 6.04 -9.43
CA ASP A 890 -17.66 4.93 -10.08
C ASP A 890 -17.21 3.88 -9.04
N GLU A 891 -16.55 4.29 -7.96
CA GLU A 891 -16.10 3.38 -6.88
C GLU A 891 -17.23 2.74 -6.05
N ASP A 892 -18.36 3.41 -5.87
CA ASP A 892 -19.47 2.91 -5.05
C ASP A 892 -20.38 1.94 -5.84
N ASP A 893 -20.65 2.21 -7.12
CA ASP A 893 -21.35 1.28 -8.02
C ASP A 893 -20.54 -0.02 -8.19
N GLU A 894 -19.21 0.07 -8.14
CA GLU A 894 -18.28 -1.07 -8.16
C GLU A 894 -18.42 -2.00 -6.94
N VAL A 895 -18.58 -1.44 -5.74
CA VAL A 895 -18.83 -2.23 -4.53
C VAL A 895 -20.23 -2.83 -4.57
N ALA A 896 -21.22 -2.07 -5.05
CA ALA A 896 -22.59 -2.55 -5.16
C ALA A 896 -22.72 -3.74 -6.13
N ASP A 897 -22.16 -3.64 -7.33
CA ASP A 897 -22.21 -4.71 -8.34
C ASP A 897 -21.44 -5.97 -7.91
N ALA A 898 -20.35 -5.81 -7.16
CA ALA A 898 -19.57 -6.93 -6.62
C ALA A 898 -20.24 -7.64 -5.43
N VAL A 899 -21.08 -6.92 -4.68
CA VAL A 899 -21.79 -7.44 -3.50
C VAL A 899 -23.15 -8.05 -3.86
N VAL A 900 -23.79 -7.58 -4.92
CA VAL A 900 -25.10 -8.06 -5.40
C VAL A 900 -24.99 -9.34 -6.23
N ASN A 901 -23.86 -9.57 -6.93
CA ASN A 901 -23.56 -10.79 -7.70
C ASN A 901 -22.76 -11.84 -6.88
#